data_AF-A0A6V7PQY8-F1
#
_entry.id   AF-A0A6V7PQY8-F1
#
_cell.length_a   1.000
_cell.length_b   1.000
_cell.length_c   1.000
_cell.angle_alpha   90.00
_cell.angle_beta   90.00
_cell.angle_gamma   90.00
#
_symmetry.space_group_name_H-M   'P 1'
#
loop_
_entity.id
_entity.type
_entity.pdbx_description
1 polymer ?
#
loop_
_entity_poly.entity_id
_entity_poly.type
_entity_poly.pdbx_seq_one_letter_code
_entity_poly.pdbx_strand_id
1 'polypeptide(L)'
;MVGLAYDFVANPLGAVRLSFEKAVASSPSDADPTVAFRGKDWGAIDLFRDFLFEQGGLSQVPVLDASTHKWIQPNTLVRFRGMVQDMLGNEFYIGAFKDGPTWRTNKFRDLSSFPMPPSCETLLWERHLFHCVPVPGQNSWTLESSPSPTARNMSSCLTFQHREKRRRDGDVDAVELDASDGDSSCSKKQKEDVNPSFVSSSSNDWRNHNNVSEPMKGDHAFPENTLSCLVKVYDMPESQFKLNDVIEFIGIYTYDPELVITKDDSDDMMYDFMEDAVAHLPSSKVPRLHCLVCKKLAAQDFPPSSHAVEPLPHVVKSIRESLLGHLTAVLGNDGLAAQFLLLHLLSRVRARVDLIAVGKLSLNLTSFTRESVSIFGNELTSAIQNLLPYTQAIPLTVEYLNTATLQPRKDNQTGRLVMGALQLAQGTHLTIDETNMQCGTLNSKALRMQLEMAADVQLLVLSEGKSNILPADLVLPFRPTTVSAVNAGAEELQSWRWYLATVRSLPSSSEPEISKMLENEMVDAMREDRSLGSTDLNRLLTMAQLTSASFGEKCLSLEHWRMVKELERLRKESKRLGKKTKARERELWLSNGEWVAREEAGPRPSPSPDGSAFIKCERCDRVVAIALLDMHECESNAGFGLKGRRGGKEALMLGAQDQPRSPFCCFM
;
A
#
# COMPACT_ATOMS: atom_id res chain seq x y z
N MET A 1 -45.21 7.16 -5.06
CA MET A 1 -43.91 7.86 -4.99
C MET A 1 -43.82 8.81 -6.16
N VAL A 2 -43.34 10.04 -5.96
CA VAL A 2 -42.81 10.87 -7.05
C VAL A 2 -41.39 10.37 -7.31
N GLY A 3 -40.95 10.33 -8.57
CA GLY A 3 -39.57 9.96 -8.90
C GLY A 3 -38.56 10.98 -8.38
N LEU A 4 -37.30 10.57 -8.21
CA LEU A 4 -36.22 11.51 -7.91
C LEU A 4 -36.12 12.57 -9.01
N ALA A 5 -35.92 13.83 -8.63
CA ALA A 5 -35.82 14.94 -9.58
C ALA A 5 -34.52 14.91 -10.43
N TYR A 6 -33.59 14.03 -10.07
CA TYR A 6 -32.32 13.80 -10.75
C TYR A 6 -31.99 12.30 -10.73
N ASP A 7 -31.37 11.79 -11.79
CA ASP A 7 -30.71 10.48 -11.78
C ASP A 7 -29.24 10.69 -11.38
N PHE A 8 -28.95 10.53 -10.09
CA PHE A 8 -27.62 10.73 -9.54
C PHE A 8 -26.61 9.65 -9.96
N VAL A 9 -27.05 8.47 -10.41
CA VAL A 9 -26.17 7.32 -10.66
C VAL A 9 -25.81 7.21 -12.15
N ALA A 10 -26.81 7.22 -13.04
CA ALA A 10 -26.58 7.12 -14.47
C ALA A 10 -26.38 8.49 -15.15
N ASN A 11 -26.77 9.61 -14.52
CA ASN A 11 -26.61 10.95 -15.07
C ASN A 11 -26.20 12.02 -14.02
N PRO A 12 -25.13 11.83 -13.23
CA PRO A 12 -24.66 12.81 -12.25
C PRO A 12 -24.34 14.18 -12.88
N LEU A 13 -23.81 14.22 -14.12
CA LEU A 13 -23.59 15.48 -14.86
C LEU A 13 -24.89 16.23 -15.15
N GLY A 14 -26.01 15.52 -15.30
CA GLY A 14 -27.35 16.11 -15.39
C GLY A 14 -27.76 16.82 -14.09
N ALA A 15 -27.50 16.22 -12.93
CA ALA A 15 -27.75 16.85 -11.62
C ALA A 15 -26.88 18.10 -11.41
N VAL A 16 -25.59 18.02 -11.75
CA VAL A 16 -24.63 19.15 -11.71
C VAL A 16 -25.11 20.29 -12.62
N ARG A 17 -25.52 20.01 -13.86
CA ARG A 17 -25.99 21.03 -14.81
C ARG A 17 -27.33 21.65 -14.38
N LEU A 18 -28.31 20.83 -13.99
CA LEU A 18 -29.65 21.32 -13.62
C LEU A 18 -29.64 22.11 -12.31
N SER A 19 -28.73 21.82 -11.37
CA SER A 19 -28.52 22.65 -10.19
C SER A 19 -27.85 23.98 -10.56
N PHE A 20 -26.89 23.98 -11.49
CA PHE A 20 -26.25 25.21 -11.98
C PHE A 20 -27.26 26.12 -12.69
N GLU A 21 -28.03 25.57 -13.62
CA GLU A 21 -29.07 26.31 -14.36
C GLU A 21 -30.12 26.93 -13.41
N LYS A 22 -30.49 26.23 -12.32
CA LYS A 22 -31.35 26.78 -11.25
C LYS A 22 -30.68 27.89 -10.46
N ALA A 23 -29.42 27.73 -10.06
CA ALA A 23 -28.68 28.75 -9.31
C ALA A 23 -28.56 30.06 -10.13
N VAL A 24 -28.18 29.95 -11.41
CA VAL A 24 -28.14 31.08 -12.35
C VAL A 24 -29.52 31.74 -12.50
N ALA A 25 -30.57 30.95 -12.74
CA ALA A 25 -31.94 31.46 -12.91
C ALA A 25 -32.56 32.04 -11.62
N SER A 26 -32.01 31.72 -10.44
CA SER A 26 -32.43 32.29 -9.15
C SER A 26 -31.80 33.65 -8.83
N SER A 27 -30.82 34.10 -9.63
CA SER A 27 -30.20 35.41 -9.47
C SER A 27 -31.17 36.54 -9.86
N PRO A 28 -31.27 37.64 -9.10
CA PRO A 28 -32.05 38.81 -9.50
C PRO A 28 -31.60 39.37 -10.85
N SER A 29 -32.52 39.92 -11.64
CA SER A 29 -32.26 40.49 -12.97
C SER A 29 -31.18 41.57 -13.00
N ASP A 30 -31.02 42.27 -11.87
CA ASP A 30 -30.17 43.45 -11.72
C ASP A 30 -28.84 43.11 -11.03
N ALA A 31 -28.61 41.82 -10.73
CA ALA A 31 -27.41 41.31 -10.07
C ALA A 31 -26.48 40.59 -11.07
N ASP A 32 -25.17 40.62 -10.80
CA ASP A 32 -24.18 39.81 -11.52
C ASP A 32 -24.47 38.30 -11.28
N PRO A 33 -24.89 37.53 -12.30
CA PRO A 33 -25.26 36.13 -12.13
C PRO A 33 -24.07 35.25 -11.74
N THR A 34 -22.82 35.71 -11.94
CA THR A 34 -21.63 34.97 -11.48
C THR A 34 -21.57 34.86 -9.97
N VAL A 35 -22.23 35.75 -9.21
CA VAL A 35 -22.29 35.70 -7.74
C VAL A 35 -22.85 34.36 -7.25
N ALA A 36 -23.85 33.80 -7.94
CA ALA A 36 -24.47 32.52 -7.56
C ALA A 36 -23.56 31.29 -7.69
N PHE A 37 -22.43 31.41 -8.42
CA PHE A 37 -21.44 30.34 -8.59
C PHE A 37 -19.97 30.80 -8.35
N ARG A 38 -19.76 32.01 -7.81
CA ARG A 38 -18.43 32.56 -7.49
C ARG A 38 -17.73 31.76 -6.38
N GLY A 39 -18.50 31.09 -5.51
CA GLY A 39 -18.02 30.14 -4.52
C GLY A 39 -17.54 28.80 -5.09
N LYS A 40 -17.48 28.64 -6.43
CA LYS A 40 -17.15 27.42 -7.20
C LYS A 40 -18.14 26.26 -7.03
N ASP A 41 -18.81 26.13 -5.89
CA ASP A 41 -20.03 25.32 -5.74
C ASP A 41 -21.29 26.18 -5.57
N TRP A 42 -22.44 25.57 -5.90
CA TRP A 42 -23.77 26.18 -5.88
C TRP A 42 -24.79 25.25 -5.20
N GLY A 43 -24.34 24.43 -4.24
CA GLY A 43 -25.13 23.39 -3.58
C GLY A 43 -25.25 22.09 -4.38
N ALA A 44 -24.41 21.89 -5.40
CA ALA A 44 -24.42 20.64 -6.16
C ALA A 44 -23.89 19.48 -5.32
N ILE A 45 -22.85 19.71 -4.51
CA ILE A 45 -22.23 18.66 -3.69
C ILE A 45 -23.19 18.19 -2.59
N ASP A 46 -23.98 19.09 -2.01
CA ASP A 46 -24.94 18.75 -0.95
C ASP A 46 -26.09 17.88 -1.46
N LEU A 47 -26.57 18.09 -2.70
CA LEU A 47 -27.53 17.18 -3.34
C LEU A 47 -26.98 15.74 -3.47
N PHE A 48 -25.67 15.58 -3.71
CA PHE A 48 -25.03 14.25 -3.69
C PHE A 48 -24.87 13.71 -2.26
N ARG A 49 -24.56 14.54 -1.25
CA ARG A 49 -24.49 14.11 0.15
C ARG A 49 -25.84 13.58 0.64
N ASP A 50 -26.92 14.31 0.39
CA ASP A 50 -28.30 13.91 0.70
C ASP A 50 -28.66 12.58 0.04
N PHE A 51 -28.35 12.42 -1.26
CA PHE A 51 -28.58 11.17 -1.97
C PHE A 51 -27.78 10.00 -1.39
N LEU A 52 -26.48 10.19 -1.15
CA LEU A 52 -25.58 9.12 -0.73
C LEU A 52 -25.86 8.64 0.70
N PHE A 53 -26.01 9.58 1.64
CA PHE A 53 -26.00 9.28 3.09
C PHE A 53 -27.39 9.32 3.72
N GLU A 54 -28.20 10.36 3.46
CA GLU A 54 -29.53 10.49 4.06
C GLU A 54 -30.58 9.60 3.36
N GLN A 55 -30.47 9.43 2.04
CA GLN A 55 -31.37 8.60 1.24
C GLN A 55 -30.86 7.16 1.03
N GLY A 56 -29.70 6.80 1.60
CA GLY A 56 -29.09 5.47 1.48
C GLY A 56 -28.58 5.11 0.07
N GLY A 57 -28.47 6.09 -0.82
CA GLY A 57 -28.08 5.92 -2.22
C GLY A 57 -26.68 5.35 -2.43
N LEU A 58 -25.79 5.44 -1.43
CA LEU A 58 -24.45 4.82 -1.44
C LEU A 58 -24.48 3.34 -1.85
N SER A 59 -25.52 2.60 -1.41
CA SER A 59 -25.74 1.19 -1.74
C SER A 59 -25.98 0.89 -3.23
N GLN A 60 -26.39 1.91 -4.00
CA GLN A 60 -26.68 1.83 -5.43
C GLN A 60 -25.46 2.19 -6.29
N VAL A 61 -24.40 2.76 -5.68
CA VAL A 61 -23.24 3.27 -6.42
C VAL A 61 -22.20 2.15 -6.61
N PRO A 62 -21.89 1.74 -7.85
CA PRO A 62 -20.98 0.63 -8.14
C PRO A 62 -19.54 0.95 -7.72
N VAL A 63 -18.80 -0.09 -7.34
CA VAL A 63 -17.36 0.01 -7.06
C VAL A 63 -16.58 -0.08 -8.38
N LEU A 64 -15.64 0.85 -8.58
CA LEU A 64 -14.68 0.85 -9.68
C LEU A 64 -13.42 0.07 -9.28
N ASP A 65 -13.20 -1.07 -9.93
CA ASP A 65 -12.04 -1.93 -9.78
C ASP A 65 -11.64 -2.56 -11.14
N ALA A 66 -10.58 -3.36 -11.18
CA ALA A 66 -10.06 -3.94 -12.42
C ALA A 66 -11.04 -4.92 -13.12
N SER A 67 -12.00 -5.49 -12.38
CA SER A 67 -13.05 -6.34 -12.93
C SER A 67 -14.26 -5.54 -13.43
N THR A 68 -14.62 -4.43 -12.77
CA THR A 68 -15.82 -3.63 -13.08
C THR A 68 -15.58 -2.52 -14.11
N HIS A 69 -14.36 -1.96 -14.18
CA HIS A 69 -13.97 -0.87 -15.08
C HIS A 69 -14.36 -1.07 -16.55
N LYS A 70 -14.33 -2.33 -17.03
CA LYS A 70 -14.65 -2.70 -18.42
C LYS A 70 -16.16 -2.66 -18.76
N TRP A 71 -17.03 -2.53 -17.76
CA TRP A 71 -18.49 -2.61 -17.90
C TRP A 71 -19.23 -1.35 -17.43
N ILE A 72 -18.64 -0.63 -16.47
CA ILE A 72 -19.14 0.67 -16.00
C ILE A 72 -19.10 1.66 -17.17
N GLN A 73 -20.22 2.34 -17.41
CA GLN A 73 -20.34 3.33 -18.48
C GLN A 73 -19.69 4.67 -18.08
N PRO A 74 -18.93 5.33 -18.97
CA PRO A 74 -18.42 6.68 -18.72
C PRO A 74 -19.54 7.68 -18.40
N ASN A 75 -19.21 8.70 -17.62
CA ASN A 75 -20.08 9.75 -17.07
C ASN A 75 -21.10 9.29 -16.01
N THR A 76 -20.99 8.06 -15.49
CA THR A 76 -21.79 7.55 -14.35
C THR A 76 -21.09 7.80 -13.01
N LEU A 77 -21.85 7.68 -11.91
CA LEU A 77 -21.34 7.81 -10.54
C LEU A 77 -20.75 6.47 -10.08
N VAL A 78 -19.54 6.50 -9.50
CA VAL A 78 -18.86 5.31 -8.95
C VAL A 78 -18.27 5.59 -7.57
N ARG A 79 -17.94 4.53 -6.84
CA ARG A 79 -17.05 4.53 -5.67
C ARG A 79 -15.71 3.91 -6.05
N PHE A 80 -14.60 4.56 -5.74
CA PHE A 80 -13.25 4.05 -5.96
C PHE A 80 -12.46 4.12 -4.65
N ARG A 81 -11.88 3.00 -4.23
CA ARG A 81 -11.06 2.91 -3.01
C ARG A 81 -9.60 2.69 -3.41
N GLY A 82 -8.73 3.62 -3.06
CA GLY A 82 -7.33 3.57 -3.46
C GLY A 82 -6.40 4.34 -2.53
N MET A 83 -5.10 4.06 -2.66
CA MET A 83 -4.02 4.79 -2.00
C MET A 83 -3.51 5.91 -2.91
N VAL A 84 -3.30 7.11 -2.37
CA VAL A 84 -2.63 8.21 -3.07
C VAL A 84 -1.15 7.86 -3.27
N GLN A 85 -0.76 7.50 -4.51
CA GLN A 85 0.63 7.18 -4.86
C GLN A 85 1.42 8.45 -5.16
N ASP A 86 0.81 9.42 -5.85
CA ASP A 86 1.49 10.57 -6.44
C ASP A 86 0.56 11.80 -6.40
N MET A 87 1.13 12.97 -6.08
CA MET A 87 0.43 14.25 -6.00
C MET A 87 0.93 15.12 -7.15
N LEU A 88 0.11 15.31 -8.18
CA LEU A 88 0.53 15.86 -9.47
C LEU A 88 0.38 17.40 -9.54
N GLY A 89 0.01 18.03 -8.42
CA GLY A 89 -0.28 19.46 -8.36
C GLY A 89 -1.66 19.80 -8.95
N ASN A 90 -1.77 21.01 -9.49
CA ASN A 90 -3.04 21.66 -9.77
C ASN A 90 -3.25 21.90 -11.27
N GLU A 91 -4.47 21.66 -11.73
CA GLU A 91 -4.92 21.83 -13.11
C GLU A 91 -5.90 23.01 -13.17
N PHE A 92 -5.57 24.03 -13.97
CA PHE A 92 -6.51 25.11 -14.29
C PHE A 92 -7.41 24.70 -15.44
N TYR A 93 -8.71 25.03 -15.35
CA TYR A 93 -9.70 24.68 -16.37
C TYR A 93 -10.82 25.73 -16.44
N ILE A 94 -11.48 25.85 -17.59
CA ILE A 94 -12.65 26.71 -17.76
C ILE A 94 -13.81 26.10 -16.97
N GLY A 95 -14.07 26.62 -15.77
CA GLY A 95 -15.07 26.09 -14.84
C GLY A 95 -16.50 26.54 -15.18
N ALA A 96 -16.65 27.77 -15.65
CA ALA A 96 -17.90 28.29 -16.22
C ALA A 96 -17.63 29.13 -17.47
N PHE A 97 -18.57 29.15 -18.40
CA PHE A 97 -18.49 29.88 -19.67
C PHE A 97 -19.88 30.31 -20.16
N LYS A 98 -19.93 31.25 -21.11
CA LYS A 98 -21.15 31.93 -21.55
C LYS A 98 -21.57 31.53 -22.97
N ASP A 99 -22.53 30.62 -23.06
CA ASP A 99 -23.17 30.20 -24.32
C ASP A 99 -24.28 31.21 -24.69
N GLY A 100 -23.91 32.22 -25.49
CA GLY A 100 -24.81 33.31 -25.87
C GLY A 100 -25.23 34.17 -24.66
N PRO A 101 -26.51 34.19 -24.26
CA PRO A 101 -26.94 34.85 -23.03
C PRO A 101 -26.78 33.97 -21.78
N THR A 102 -26.51 32.67 -21.91
CA THR A 102 -26.68 31.68 -20.84
C THR A 102 -25.34 31.18 -20.31
N TRP A 103 -25.11 31.31 -19.01
CA TRP A 103 -23.98 30.66 -18.35
C TRP A 103 -24.14 29.13 -18.33
N ARG A 104 -23.04 28.43 -18.55
CA ARG A 104 -22.88 26.97 -18.44
C ARG A 104 -21.63 26.64 -17.61
N THR A 105 -21.52 25.40 -17.13
CA THR A 105 -20.38 24.91 -16.35
C THR A 105 -19.71 23.70 -16.98
N ASN A 106 -18.39 23.60 -16.81
CA ASN A 106 -17.61 22.38 -17.04
C ASN A 106 -16.97 21.83 -15.75
N LYS A 107 -17.62 22.02 -14.60
CA LYS A 107 -17.24 21.32 -13.35
C LYS A 107 -17.43 19.81 -13.52
N PHE A 108 -16.57 19.03 -12.86
CA PHE A 108 -16.58 17.55 -12.86
C PHE A 108 -16.45 16.86 -14.24
N ARG A 109 -15.75 17.48 -15.20
CA ARG A 109 -15.46 16.92 -16.54
C ARG A 109 -14.13 17.43 -17.11
N ASP A 110 -13.63 16.77 -18.16
CA ASP A 110 -12.41 17.21 -18.88
C ASP A 110 -12.72 18.00 -20.16
N LEU A 111 -13.56 17.48 -21.06
CA LEU A 111 -13.94 18.16 -22.32
C LEU A 111 -15.34 18.76 -22.22
N SER A 112 -15.56 19.96 -22.76
CA SER A 112 -16.88 20.62 -22.85
C SER A 112 -17.88 19.83 -23.73
N SER A 113 -19.19 19.98 -23.49
CA SER A 113 -20.25 19.45 -24.37
C SER A 113 -20.80 20.46 -25.37
N PHE A 114 -20.37 21.72 -25.27
CA PHE A 114 -20.79 22.80 -26.14
C PHE A 114 -19.54 23.46 -26.73
N PRO A 115 -19.56 23.86 -28.02
CA PRO A 115 -18.45 24.62 -28.59
C PRO A 115 -18.29 25.94 -27.82
N MET A 116 -17.04 26.32 -27.54
CA MET A 116 -16.71 27.56 -26.85
C MET A 116 -16.00 28.49 -27.85
N PRO A 117 -16.66 29.53 -28.37
CA PRO A 117 -16.01 30.50 -29.25
C PRO A 117 -14.83 31.20 -28.54
N PRO A 118 -13.75 31.58 -29.24
CA PRO A 118 -12.61 32.29 -28.60
C PRO A 118 -12.97 33.62 -27.93
N SER A 119 -14.09 34.23 -28.30
CA SER A 119 -14.65 35.45 -27.71
C SER A 119 -15.61 35.21 -26.53
N CYS A 120 -15.75 33.96 -26.08
CA CYS A 120 -16.63 33.58 -24.97
C CYS A 120 -16.13 34.15 -23.64
N GLU A 121 -17.05 34.71 -22.83
CA GLU A 121 -16.78 35.04 -21.43
C GLU A 121 -16.57 33.74 -20.63
N THR A 122 -15.48 33.64 -19.88
CA THR A 122 -15.05 32.43 -19.18
C THR A 122 -14.55 32.73 -17.76
N LEU A 123 -14.80 31.80 -16.84
CA LEU A 123 -14.20 31.79 -15.51
C LEU A 123 -13.28 30.58 -15.37
N LEU A 124 -12.00 30.84 -15.08
CA LEU A 124 -11.02 29.80 -14.79
C LEU A 124 -11.16 29.35 -13.32
N TRP A 125 -11.26 28.04 -13.12
CA TRP A 125 -11.19 27.37 -11.83
C TRP A 125 -10.01 26.41 -11.79
N GLU A 126 -9.81 25.81 -10.63
CA GLU A 126 -8.64 25.01 -10.27
C GLU A 126 -9.10 23.70 -9.64
N ARG A 127 -8.35 22.62 -9.88
CA ARG A 127 -8.60 21.29 -9.30
C ARG A 127 -7.29 20.55 -9.04
N HIS A 128 -7.23 19.80 -7.96
CA HIS A 128 -6.03 19.06 -7.56
C HIS A 128 -6.02 17.68 -8.22
N LEU A 129 -4.85 17.22 -8.66
CA LEU A 129 -4.65 15.95 -9.38
C LEU A 129 -3.90 14.92 -8.51
N PHE A 130 -4.54 13.77 -8.29
CA PHE A 130 -3.98 12.66 -7.53
C PHE A 130 -3.93 11.40 -8.39
N HIS A 131 -2.78 10.75 -8.48
CA HIS A 131 -2.69 9.41 -9.03
C HIS A 131 -2.86 8.40 -7.89
N CYS A 132 -3.90 7.58 -8.00
CA CYS A 132 -4.29 6.62 -6.98
C CYS A 132 -4.20 5.19 -7.51
N VAL A 133 -3.81 4.25 -6.65
CA VAL A 133 -3.62 2.83 -6.97
C VAL A 133 -4.39 1.92 -6.02
N PRO A 134 -4.62 0.64 -6.36
CA PRO A 134 -5.07 -0.36 -5.41
C PRO A 134 -4.08 -0.45 -4.25
N VAL A 135 -4.56 -0.57 -3.02
CA VAL A 135 -3.72 -0.37 -1.84
C VAL A 135 -2.69 -1.51 -1.71
N PRO A 136 -1.38 -1.24 -1.66
CA PRO A 136 -0.36 -2.28 -1.56
C PRO A 136 -0.53 -3.13 -0.29
N GLY A 137 -0.54 -4.46 -0.46
CA GLY A 137 -0.72 -5.40 0.65
C GLY A 137 -2.15 -5.51 1.20
N GLN A 138 -3.17 -4.99 0.49
CA GLN A 138 -4.56 -5.08 0.93
C GLN A 138 -5.08 -6.52 0.96
N ASN A 139 -5.64 -6.93 2.10
CA ASN A 139 -6.12 -8.28 2.31
C ASN A 139 -7.53 -8.51 1.77
N SER A 140 -7.77 -9.69 1.22
CA SER A 140 -8.98 -10.03 0.44
C SER A 140 -10.30 -9.79 1.18
N TRP A 141 -10.33 -9.96 2.51
CA TRP A 141 -11.53 -9.72 3.32
C TRP A 141 -11.97 -8.25 3.40
N THR A 142 -11.10 -7.31 3.03
CA THR A 142 -11.39 -5.86 2.99
C THR A 142 -11.98 -5.38 1.66
N LEU A 143 -11.99 -6.25 0.66
CA LEU A 143 -12.59 -5.98 -0.65
C LEU A 143 -14.10 -6.12 -0.50
N GLU A 144 -14.84 -5.10 -0.95
CA GLU A 144 -16.29 -5.22 -1.02
C GLU A 144 -16.65 -6.25 -2.09
N SER A 145 -17.56 -7.17 -1.75
CA SER A 145 -18.11 -8.12 -2.72
C SER A 145 -18.85 -7.32 -3.80
N SER A 146 -18.34 -7.35 -5.03
CA SER A 146 -19.00 -6.70 -6.16
C SER A 146 -20.43 -7.25 -6.31
N PRO A 147 -21.43 -6.40 -6.60
CA PRO A 147 -22.81 -6.84 -6.70
C PRO A 147 -22.94 -7.90 -7.80
N SER A 148 -23.60 -9.00 -7.46
CA SER A 148 -23.86 -10.13 -8.38
C SER A 148 -24.54 -9.67 -9.69
N PRO A 149 -24.52 -10.45 -10.79
CA PRO A 149 -24.70 -9.93 -12.15
C PRO A 149 -26.13 -9.51 -12.56
N THR A 150 -26.96 -9.00 -11.66
CA THR A 150 -28.19 -8.23 -11.98
C THR A 150 -27.91 -6.96 -12.79
N ALA A 151 -26.68 -6.44 -12.75
CA ALA A 151 -26.21 -5.34 -13.61
C ALA A 151 -26.32 -5.63 -15.13
N ARG A 152 -26.53 -6.90 -15.54
CA ARG A 152 -26.74 -7.28 -16.96
C ARG A 152 -27.95 -6.61 -17.61
N ASN A 153 -28.91 -6.09 -16.84
CA ASN A 153 -30.17 -5.56 -17.38
C ASN A 153 -30.13 -4.09 -17.85
N MET A 154 -29.02 -3.34 -17.71
CA MET A 154 -28.95 -1.95 -18.21
C MET A 154 -28.67 -1.83 -19.73
N SER A 155 -28.51 -2.95 -20.45
CA SER A 155 -28.20 -2.97 -21.89
C SER A 155 -29.42 -3.10 -22.81
N SER A 156 -30.64 -3.16 -22.27
CA SER A 156 -31.88 -3.39 -23.05
C SER A 156 -32.63 -2.13 -23.52
N CYS A 157 -32.14 -0.93 -23.18
CA CYS A 157 -32.81 0.35 -23.50
C CYS A 157 -32.24 1.07 -24.74
N LEU A 158 -31.50 0.38 -25.62
CA LEU A 158 -30.88 0.95 -26.82
C LEU A 158 -31.79 0.90 -28.05
N THR A 159 -32.87 1.69 -28.07
CA THR A 159 -33.69 1.92 -29.28
C THR A 159 -34.14 3.37 -29.43
N PHE A 160 -33.76 3.98 -30.56
CA PHE A 160 -34.29 5.22 -31.15
C PHE A 160 -34.24 6.53 -30.33
N GLN A 161 -33.16 7.31 -30.52
CA GLN A 161 -33.25 8.72 -30.94
C GLN A 161 -32.15 9.07 -31.95
N HIS A 162 -32.20 8.51 -33.16
CA HIS A 162 -31.24 8.84 -34.21
C HIS A 162 -31.57 10.17 -34.91
N ARG A 163 -31.12 11.28 -34.30
CA ARG A 163 -30.71 12.55 -34.93
C ARG A 163 -31.47 12.94 -36.21
N GLU A 164 -32.57 13.66 -36.08
CA GLU A 164 -33.30 14.24 -37.23
C GLU A 164 -32.36 15.12 -38.09
N LYS A 165 -32.30 14.81 -39.39
CA LYS A 165 -31.57 15.61 -40.38
C LYS A 165 -32.56 16.05 -41.46
N ARG A 166 -32.61 17.36 -41.71
CA ARG A 166 -33.63 18.02 -42.55
C ARG A 166 -33.62 17.46 -43.98
N ARG A 167 -34.81 17.21 -44.55
CA ARG A 167 -34.98 16.92 -45.99
C ARG A 167 -34.86 18.20 -46.84
N ARG A 168 -34.53 18.02 -48.12
CA ARG A 168 -34.75 18.94 -49.24
C ARG A 168 -35.20 18.12 -50.45
N ASP A 169 -35.96 18.73 -51.34
CA ASP A 169 -36.54 18.09 -52.54
C ASP A 169 -35.57 18.08 -53.73
N GLY A 170 -35.93 17.29 -54.77
CA GLY A 170 -35.15 17.01 -55.98
C GLY A 170 -34.62 15.56 -55.97
N ASP A 171 -34.77 14.74 -57.02
CA ASP A 171 -35.29 15.00 -58.38
C ASP A 171 -36.02 13.74 -58.96
N VAL A 172 -36.55 13.83 -60.20
CA VAL A 172 -37.47 12.85 -60.83
C VAL A 172 -36.84 11.64 -61.57
N ASP A 173 -37.64 10.57 -61.69
CA ASP A 173 -37.69 9.47 -62.70
C ASP A 173 -36.39 8.67 -63.05
N ALA A 174 -36.38 7.34 -63.26
CA ALA A 174 -37.25 6.59 -64.16
C ALA A 174 -37.06 5.03 -64.11
N VAL A 175 -38.12 4.31 -64.52
CA VAL A 175 -38.22 2.94 -65.10
C VAL A 175 -37.81 1.66 -64.34
N GLU A 176 -38.53 0.58 -64.68
CA GLU A 176 -38.50 -0.80 -64.13
C GLU A 176 -37.73 -1.77 -65.06
N LEU A 177 -37.43 -2.99 -64.58
CA LEU A 177 -37.46 -4.24 -65.39
C LEU A 177 -37.29 -5.53 -64.54
N ASP A 178 -38.30 -6.40 -64.64
CA ASP A 178 -38.38 -7.88 -64.62
C ASP A 178 -37.11 -8.78 -64.55
N ALA A 179 -37.16 -10.07 -64.13
CA ALA A 179 -38.19 -10.90 -63.45
C ALA A 179 -37.61 -12.31 -63.08
N SER A 180 -38.43 -13.16 -62.41
CA SER A 180 -38.31 -14.65 -62.30
C SER A 180 -37.08 -15.23 -61.56
N ASP A 181 -37.04 -16.47 -61.06
CA ASP A 181 -38.01 -17.49 -60.55
C ASP A 181 -37.15 -18.51 -59.74
N GLY A 182 -37.63 -19.35 -58.81
CA GLY A 182 -38.96 -19.63 -58.25
C GLY A 182 -38.89 -20.84 -57.28
N ASP A 183 -40.03 -21.28 -56.73
CA ASP A 183 -40.26 -22.57 -56.00
C ASP A 183 -39.48 -22.89 -54.68
N SER A 184 -39.91 -23.82 -53.81
CA SER A 184 -41.27 -24.19 -53.33
C SER A 184 -41.24 -25.19 -52.14
N SER A 185 -42.25 -25.07 -51.27
CA SER A 185 -42.77 -26.12 -50.36
C SER A 185 -41.93 -26.58 -49.15
N CYS A 186 -42.53 -27.44 -48.30
CA CYS A 186 -42.08 -27.78 -46.94
C CYS A 186 -42.63 -29.17 -46.52
N SER A 187 -41.84 -30.02 -45.84
CA SER A 187 -42.38 -31.16 -45.07
C SER A 187 -41.45 -31.80 -43.99
N LYS A 188 -42.11 -32.04 -42.85
CA LYS A 188 -41.83 -32.88 -41.65
C LYS A 188 -40.71 -33.94 -41.65
N LYS A 189 -39.99 -33.99 -40.50
CA LYS A 189 -39.64 -35.15 -39.59
C LYS A 189 -39.25 -36.51 -40.25
N GLN A 190 -38.23 -37.25 -39.79
CA GLN A 190 -37.93 -37.67 -38.41
C GLN A 190 -36.52 -38.33 -38.24
N LYS A 191 -36.17 -38.77 -37.01
CA LYS A 191 -35.00 -39.57 -36.53
C LYS A 191 -34.66 -40.84 -37.38
N GLU A 192 -33.48 -41.50 -37.34
CA GLU A 192 -32.21 -41.34 -36.56
C GLU A 192 -30.99 -42.01 -37.26
N ASP A 193 -29.77 -41.70 -36.76
CA ASP A 193 -28.46 -42.39 -36.90
C ASP A 193 -27.92 -42.91 -38.26
N VAL A 194 -26.74 -42.39 -38.67
CA VAL A 194 -25.42 -43.08 -38.68
C VAL A 194 -24.34 -42.16 -39.33
N ASN A 195 -23.21 -41.97 -38.63
CA ASN A 195 -21.95 -41.36 -39.11
C ASN A 195 -20.86 -42.46 -39.18
N PRO A 196 -19.68 -42.29 -39.84
CA PRO A 196 -18.99 -41.04 -40.26
C PRO A 196 -18.68 -41.06 -41.80
N SER A 197 -17.71 -40.39 -42.46
CA SER A 197 -16.44 -39.74 -42.05
C SER A 197 -15.88 -38.78 -43.12
N PHE A 198 -14.98 -37.86 -42.72
CA PHE A 198 -13.91 -37.20 -43.53
C PHE A 198 -14.37 -36.27 -44.69
N VAL A 199 -13.81 -35.07 -44.96
CA VAL A 199 -12.76 -34.18 -44.38
C VAL A 199 -13.11 -32.73 -44.79
N SER A 200 -12.54 -31.60 -44.33
CA SER A 200 -11.42 -31.19 -43.46
C SER A 200 -11.76 -29.77 -42.93
N SER A 201 -11.18 -29.15 -41.91
CA SER A 201 -10.06 -29.44 -40.98
C SER A 201 -10.38 -28.73 -39.64
N SER A 202 -9.56 -28.60 -38.59
CA SER A 202 -8.11 -28.75 -38.39
C SER A 202 -7.77 -29.49 -37.08
N SER A 203 -6.65 -30.25 -37.13
CA SER A 203 -6.01 -30.93 -36.00
C SER A 203 -4.80 -30.12 -35.49
N ASN A 204 -4.32 -30.23 -34.25
CA ASN A 204 -4.72 -31.05 -33.10
C ASN A 204 -4.22 -30.39 -31.78
N ASP A 205 -4.86 -30.70 -30.65
CA ASP A 205 -4.26 -30.64 -29.30
C ASP A 205 -3.03 -31.57 -29.18
N TRP A 206 -2.21 -31.43 -28.11
CA TRP A 206 -1.90 -32.53 -27.17
C TRP A 206 -1.05 -32.08 -25.94
N ARG A 207 -1.72 -32.00 -24.79
CA ARG A 207 -1.34 -32.47 -23.42
C ARG A 207 0.12 -32.38 -22.90
N ASN A 208 0.21 -31.93 -21.63
CA ASN A 208 1.36 -32.04 -20.71
C ASN A 208 2.30 -33.24 -20.91
N HIS A 209 3.62 -32.99 -20.91
CA HIS A 209 4.43 -33.24 -19.71
C HIS A 209 5.84 -32.62 -19.74
N ASN A 210 6.42 -32.49 -18.54
CA ASN A 210 7.83 -32.32 -18.18
C ASN A 210 8.50 -30.93 -18.20
N ASN A 211 9.28 -30.75 -17.13
CA ASN A 211 10.14 -29.61 -16.80
C ASN A 211 11.25 -29.36 -17.84
N VAL A 212 11.47 -28.09 -18.21
CA VAL A 212 12.80 -27.47 -18.29
C VAL A 212 12.66 -26.03 -17.78
N SER A 213 13.63 -25.54 -17.01
CA SER A 213 13.67 -24.18 -16.47
C SER A 213 14.40 -23.24 -17.45
N GLU A 214 13.85 -22.06 -17.77
CA GLU A 214 14.61 -20.90 -18.27
C GLU A 214 13.81 -19.58 -18.06
N PRO A 215 14.37 -18.37 -18.23
CA PRO A 215 14.51 -17.47 -17.08
C PRO A 215 13.49 -16.34 -17.01
N MET A 216 13.29 -15.83 -15.79
CA MET A 216 12.53 -14.61 -15.53
C MET A 216 13.24 -13.40 -16.18
N LYS A 217 12.55 -12.69 -17.09
CA LYS A 217 12.89 -11.31 -17.41
C LYS A 217 12.39 -10.42 -16.28
N GLY A 218 13.32 -9.87 -15.51
CA GLY A 218 13.02 -9.01 -14.38
C GLY A 218 12.59 -7.61 -14.81
N ASP A 219 11.29 -7.41 -15.02
CA ASP A 219 10.63 -6.13 -14.75
C ASP A 219 9.49 -6.40 -13.77
N HIS A 220 9.62 -5.90 -12.54
CA HIS A 220 8.55 -6.00 -11.52
C HIS A 220 7.48 -4.92 -11.76
N ALA A 221 6.86 -4.99 -12.94
CA ALA A 221 5.51 -4.47 -13.10
C ALA A 221 4.56 -5.23 -12.15
N PHE A 222 3.54 -4.54 -11.67
CA PHE A 222 2.45 -5.18 -10.94
C PHE A 222 1.71 -6.16 -11.88
N PRO A 223 1.07 -7.23 -11.35
CA PRO A 223 0.29 -8.13 -12.20
C PRO A 223 -0.69 -7.33 -13.05
N GLU A 224 -0.84 -7.70 -14.33
CA GLU A 224 -1.41 -6.91 -15.44
C GLU A 224 -2.92 -6.56 -15.30
N ASN A 225 -3.47 -6.68 -14.09
CA ASN A 225 -4.87 -6.53 -13.73
C ASN A 225 -5.05 -5.62 -12.49
N THR A 226 -4.15 -4.65 -12.26
CA THR A 226 -4.30 -3.63 -11.20
C THR A 226 -4.77 -2.28 -11.78
N LEU A 227 -5.95 -1.81 -11.37
CA LEU A 227 -6.53 -0.55 -11.87
C LEU A 227 -6.01 0.67 -11.10
N SER A 228 -5.12 1.46 -11.71
CA SER A 228 -4.84 2.83 -11.23
C SER A 228 -5.86 3.83 -11.77
N CYS A 229 -6.08 4.94 -11.05
CA CYS A 229 -7.02 5.99 -11.44
C CYS A 229 -6.42 7.39 -11.22
N LEU A 230 -6.70 8.33 -12.11
CA LEU A 230 -6.41 9.75 -11.93
C LEU A 230 -7.63 10.45 -11.31
N VAL A 231 -7.56 10.76 -10.02
CA VAL A 231 -8.63 11.43 -9.29
C VAL A 231 -8.44 12.95 -9.38
N LYS A 232 -9.50 13.65 -9.76
CA LYS A 232 -9.56 15.13 -9.82
C LYS A 232 -10.43 15.64 -8.69
N VAL A 233 -9.86 16.43 -7.77
CA VAL A 233 -10.56 16.94 -6.57
C VAL A 233 -10.82 18.44 -6.72
N TYR A 234 -12.08 18.82 -6.49
CA TYR A 234 -12.61 20.17 -6.65
C TYR A 234 -12.90 20.80 -5.29
N ASP A 235 -12.58 22.09 -5.14
CA ASP A 235 -12.97 22.98 -4.02
C ASP A 235 -12.56 22.56 -2.59
N MET A 236 -11.88 21.42 -2.43
CA MET A 236 -11.24 20.99 -1.19
C MET A 236 -9.78 21.48 -1.14
N PRO A 237 -9.25 21.90 0.03
CA PRO A 237 -7.86 22.29 0.17
C PRO A 237 -6.91 21.08 0.16
N GLU A 238 -5.77 21.20 -0.53
CA GLU A 238 -4.75 20.14 -0.68
C GLU A 238 -4.31 19.51 0.64
N SER A 239 -4.24 20.30 1.73
CA SER A 239 -3.76 19.89 3.04
C SER A 239 -4.56 18.76 3.73
N GLN A 240 -5.72 18.39 3.20
CA GLN A 240 -6.49 17.22 3.63
C GLN A 240 -5.91 15.88 3.11
N PHE A 241 -5.10 15.93 2.06
CA PHE A 241 -4.54 14.78 1.35
C PHE A 241 -3.04 14.65 1.60
N LYS A 242 -2.55 13.42 1.75
CA LYS A 242 -1.12 13.12 1.86
C LYS A 242 -0.77 11.87 1.04
N LEU A 243 0.49 11.78 0.62
CA LEU A 243 1.03 10.55 0.05
C LEU A 243 0.79 9.37 0.99
N ASN A 244 0.41 8.23 0.42
CA ASN A 244 0.09 6.97 1.10
C ASN A 244 -1.21 7.00 1.93
N ASP A 245 -2.02 8.07 1.87
CA ASP A 245 -3.38 8.05 2.40
C ASP A 245 -4.26 7.11 1.58
N VAL A 246 -5.05 6.27 2.27
CA VAL A 246 -6.10 5.45 1.65
C VAL A 246 -7.43 6.17 1.77
N ILE A 247 -8.10 6.34 0.64
CA ILE A 247 -9.28 7.18 0.51
C ILE A 247 -10.32 6.46 -0.34
N GLU A 248 -11.57 6.54 0.10
CA GLU A 248 -12.74 6.25 -0.73
C GLU A 248 -13.21 7.53 -1.40
N PHE A 249 -13.18 7.54 -2.73
CA PHE A 249 -13.65 8.63 -3.57
C PHE A 249 -14.97 8.25 -4.22
N ILE A 250 -15.95 9.14 -4.15
CA ILE A 250 -17.25 9.01 -4.80
C ILE A 250 -17.33 10.13 -5.83
N GLY A 251 -17.51 9.78 -7.10
CA GLY A 251 -17.30 10.72 -8.18
C GLY A 251 -17.78 10.26 -9.55
N ILE A 252 -17.72 11.16 -10.51
CA ILE A 252 -18.11 10.90 -11.89
C ILE A 252 -16.94 10.24 -12.60
N TYR A 253 -17.13 9.00 -13.02
CA TYR A 253 -16.12 8.20 -13.73
C TYR A 253 -16.05 8.63 -15.20
N THR A 254 -14.85 8.87 -15.71
CA THR A 254 -14.60 9.21 -17.11
C THR A 254 -13.44 8.36 -17.65
N TYR A 255 -13.67 7.71 -18.79
CA TYR A 255 -12.66 6.94 -19.50
C TYR A 255 -12.99 7.01 -20.98
N ASP A 256 -11.99 7.26 -21.81
CA ASP A 256 -12.16 7.48 -23.24
C ASP A 256 -11.05 6.73 -24.01
N PRO A 257 -11.32 5.47 -24.41
CA PRO A 257 -10.36 4.65 -25.14
C PRO A 257 -10.18 5.08 -26.60
N GLU A 258 -11.05 5.94 -27.14
CA GLU A 258 -11.03 6.36 -28.55
C GLU A 258 -10.18 7.63 -28.76
N LEU A 259 -9.90 8.41 -27.70
CA LEU A 259 -8.86 9.44 -27.65
C LEU A 259 -7.43 8.86 -27.66
N VAL A 260 -7.12 8.01 -28.65
CA VAL A 260 -5.75 7.71 -29.08
C VAL A 260 -5.36 8.78 -30.10
N ILE A 261 -4.45 9.68 -29.71
CA ILE A 261 -4.08 10.86 -30.48
C ILE A 261 -3.69 10.50 -31.92
N THR A 262 -4.55 10.83 -32.88
CA THR A 262 -4.21 10.91 -34.30
C THR A 262 -3.29 12.12 -34.50
N LYS A 263 -1.98 11.87 -34.51
CA LYS A 263 -0.98 12.87 -34.89
C LYS A 263 -1.00 13.08 -36.40
N ASP A 264 -1.94 13.87 -36.89
CA ASP A 264 -1.89 14.51 -38.22
C ASP A 264 -2.66 15.85 -38.18
N ASP A 265 -1.95 16.93 -38.50
CA ASP A 265 -2.38 18.23 -39.04
C ASP A 265 -3.63 18.94 -38.47
N SER A 266 -3.45 19.75 -37.42
CA SER A 266 -4.28 20.94 -37.15
C SER A 266 -3.54 22.03 -36.37
N ASP A 267 -3.33 23.21 -36.97
CA ASP A 267 -2.68 24.40 -36.37
C ASP A 267 -3.58 25.14 -35.35
N ASP A 268 -4.05 24.45 -34.30
CA ASP A 268 -4.83 25.07 -33.21
C ASP A 268 -3.92 25.43 -32.02
N MET A 269 -3.39 26.66 -32.04
CA MET A 269 -2.54 27.30 -31.00
C MET A 269 -3.19 27.35 -29.59
N MET A 270 -4.41 26.84 -29.44
CA MET A 270 -5.15 26.72 -28.18
C MET A 270 -4.88 25.41 -27.44
N TYR A 271 -4.23 24.42 -28.07
CA TYR A 271 -3.78 23.18 -27.41
C TYR A 271 -2.44 23.30 -26.67
N ASP A 272 -1.56 24.25 -27.06
CA ASP A 272 -0.26 24.52 -26.41
C ASP A 272 -0.40 24.71 -24.88
N PHE A 273 -1.40 25.48 -24.45
CA PHE A 273 -1.71 25.72 -23.03
C PHE A 273 -2.27 24.50 -22.27
N MET A 274 -2.51 23.37 -22.96
CA MET A 274 -2.96 22.11 -22.36
C MET A 274 -1.95 20.97 -22.51
N GLU A 275 -0.93 21.06 -23.37
CA GLU A 275 -0.02 19.93 -23.62
C GLU A 275 0.80 19.54 -22.37
N ASP A 276 1.28 20.54 -21.62
CA ASP A 276 1.96 20.38 -20.32
C ASP A 276 1.09 19.64 -19.27
N ALA A 277 -0.24 19.77 -19.35
CA ALA A 277 -1.19 19.10 -18.45
C ALA A 277 -1.56 17.67 -18.92
N VAL A 278 -1.21 17.28 -20.15
CA VAL A 278 -1.55 15.98 -20.76
C VAL A 278 -0.35 15.02 -20.79
N ALA A 279 0.88 15.55 -20.72
CA ALA A 279 2.17 14.91 -21.00
C ALA A 279 2.34 13.41 -20.67
N HIS A 280 1.82 12.91 -19.53
CA HIS A 280 2.18 11.56 -19.02
C HIS A 280 1.03 10.61 -18.65
N LEU A 281 -0.25 10.95 -18.82
CA LEU A 281 -1.36 9.99 -18.67
C LEU A 281 -2.56 10.31 -19.61
N PRO A 282 -2.58 9.81 -20.85
CA PRO A 282 -3.72 10.02 -21.76
C PRO A 282 -5.00 9.32 -21.24
N SER A 283 -6.15 9.92 -21.55
CA SER A 283 -7.50 9.44 -21.17
C SER A 283 -7.82 8.02 -21.63
N SER A 284 -7.14 7.54 -22.67
CA SER A 284 -7.22 6.19 -23.23
C SER A 284 -6.40 5.13 -22.50
N LYS A 285 -5.55 5.51 -21.52
CA LYS A 285 -4.70 4.56 -20.77
C LYS A 285 -5.00 4.46 -19.28
N VAL A 286 -5.55 5.51 -18.65
CA VAL A 286 -5.89 5.52 -17.22
C VAL A 286 -7.27 6.14 -17.00
N PRO A 287 -8.21 5.46 -16.32
CA PRO A 287 -9.50 6.02 -15.99
C PRO A 287 -9.36 7.22 -15.06
N ARG A 288 -10.27 8.18 -15.24
CA ARG A 288 -10.32 9.43 -14.50
C ARG A 288 -11.57 9.43 -13.61
N LEU A 289 -11.47 10.11 -12.47
CA LEU A 289 -12.57 10.22 -11.51
C LEU A 289 -12.70 11.66 -11.03
N HIS A 290 -13.80 12.31 -11.39
CA HIS A 290 -14.12 13.64 -10.91
C HIS A 290 -14.80 13.53 -9.54
N CYS A 291 -14.01 13.71 -8.48
CA CYS A 291 -14.45 13.50 -7.10
C CYS A 291 -15.50 14.54 -6.68
N LEU A 292 -16.65 14.05 -6.22
CA LEU A 292 -17.74 14.83 -5.62
C LEU A 292 -17.67 14.81 -4.09
N VAL A 293 -17.39 13.63 -3.52
CA VAL A 293 -17.28 13.40 -2.07
C VAL A 293 -16.16 12.39 -1.83
N CYS A 294 -15.35 12.57 -0.78
CA CYS A 294 -14.32 11.60 -0.40
C CYS A 294 -14.28 11.37 1.12
N LYS A 295 -13.90 10.16 1.53
CA LYS A 295 -13.69 9.76 2.92
C LYS A 295 -12.32 9.09 3.06
N LYS A 296 -11.45 9.66 3.90
CA LYS A 296 -10.20 9.00 4.31
C LYS A 296 -10.52 7.79 5.19
N LEU A 297 -9.92 6.64 4.88
CA LEU A 297 -10.20 5.37 5.55
C LEU A 297 -9.16 5.04 6.62
N ALA A 298 -9.63 4.58 7.77
CA ALA A 298 -8.82 4.01 8.85
C ALA A 298 -9.16 2.53 9.04
N ALA A 299 -8.39 1.83 9.90
CA ALA A 299 -8.58 0.41 10.16
C ALA A 299 -9.98 0.04 10.71
N GLN A 300 -10.71 1.01 11.27
CA GLN A 300 -12.08 0.87 11.77
C GLN A 300 -13.17 0.88 10.69
N ASP A 301 -12.84 1.28 9.45
CA ASP A 301 -13.80 1.38 8.34
C ASP A 301 -13.91 0.08 7.51
N PHE A 302 -13.15 -0.97 7.88
CA PHE A 302 -13.09 -2.25 7.15
C PHE A 302 -13.85 -3.42 7.80
N PRO A 303 -13.86 -3.60 9.15
CA PRO A 303 -14.74 -4.57 9.77
C PRO A 303 -16.21 -4.20 9.47
N PRO A 304 -17.08 -5.15 9.11
CA PRO A 304 -18.50 -4.87 8.97
C PRO A 304 -19.03 -4.30 10.30
N SER A 305 -19.82 -3.23 10.21
CA SER A 305 -20.24 -2.45 11.37
C SER A 305 -21.28 -3.20 12.22
N SER A 306 -20.79 -4.10 13.07
CA SER A 306 -21.37 -4.26 14.41
C SER A 306 -21.60 -2.86 14.97
N HIS A 307 -22.85 -2.55 15.29
CA HIS A 307 -23.30 -1.19 15.60
C HIS A 307 -22.43 -0.53 16.69
N ALA A 308 -22.42 0.81 16.74
CA ALA A 308 -21.58 1.63 17.61
C ALA A 308 -21.91 1.48 19.12
N VAL A 309 -21.64 0.29 19.65
CA VAL A 309 -21.67 -0.11 21.05
C VAL A 309 -20.32 0.28 21.65
N GLU A 310 -20.30 1.10 22.71
CA GLU A 310 -19.06 1.31 23.46
C GLU A 310 -18.50 -0.05 23.91
N PRO A 311 -17.20 -0.30 23.77
CA PRO A 311 -16.60 -1.63 23.96
C PRO A 311 -16.69 -2.08 25.43
N LEU A 312 -17.80 -2.73 25.77
CA LEU A 312 -18.12 -3.28 27.09
C LEU A 312 -16.96 -4.17 27.58
N PRO A 313 -16.29 -3.86 28.72
CA PRO A 313 -15.04 -4.52 29.09
C PRO A 313 -15.09 -6.04 29.16
N HIS A 314 -16.23 -6.63 29.53
CA HIS A 314 -16.42 -8.09 29.53
C HIS A 314 -16.42 -8.69 28.12
N VAL A 315 -16.98 -7.99 27.13
CA VAL A 315 -16.96 -8.39 25.71
C VAL A 315 -15.53 -8.28 25.18
N VAL A 316 -14.86 -7.15 25.44
CA VAL A 316 -13.46 -6.95 25.03
C VAL A 316 -12.56 -8.06 25.60
N LYS A 317 -12.68 -8.35 26.90
CA LYS A 317 -11.91 -9.41 27.57
C LYS A 317 -12.18 -10.80 26.96
N SER A 318 -13.43 -11.15 26.70
CA SER A 318 -13.79 -12.44 26.07
C SER A 318 -13.20 -12.58 24.66
N ILE A 319 -13.32 -11.54 23.82
CA ILE A 319 -12.76 -11.54 22.46
C ILE A 319 -11.21 -11.54 22.50
N ARG A 320 -10.60 -10.82 23.46
CA ARG A 320 -9.14 -10.83 23.72
C ARG A 320 -8.65 -12.23 24.09
N GLU A 321 -9.36 -12.94 24.96
CA GLU A 321 -8.99 -14.29 25.41
C GLU A 321 -9.14 -15.32 24.27
N SER A 322 -10.21 -15.23 23.47
CA SER A 322 -10.40 -16.01 22.23
C SER A 322 -9.28 -15.77 21.21
N LEU A 323 -8.98 -14.51 20.88
CA LEU A 323 -7.91 -14.15 19.94
C LEU A 323 -6.54 -14.61 20.44
N LEU A 324 -6.24 -14.44 21.73
CA LEU A 324 -4.98 -14.90 22.31
C LEU A 324 -4.86 -16.43 22.24
N GLY A 325 -5.95 -17.17 22.44
CA GLY A 325 -6.00 -18.62 22.25
C GLY A 325 -5.66 -19.03 20.82
N HIS A 326 -6.27 -18.38 19.82
CA HIS A 326 -5.95 -18.61 18.40
C HIS A 326 -4.48 -18.30 18.08
N LEU A 327 -3.97 -17.13 18.46
CA LEU A 327 -2.56 -16.75 18.25
C LEU A 327 -1.60 -17.71 18.96
N THR A 328 -1.96 -18.21 20.14
CA THR A 328 -1.17 -19.23 20.89
C THR A 328 -1.09 -20.53 20.10
N ALA A 329 -2.19 -20.99 19.51
CA ALA A 329 -2.20 -22.23 18.75
C ALA A 329 -1.48 -22.11 17.40
N VAL A 330 -1.62 -20.99 16.69
CA VAL A 330 -0.85 -20.64 15.46
C VAL A 330 0.65 -20.60 15.76
N LEU A 331 1.05 -20.07 16.92
CA LEU A 331 2.43 -20.07 17.41
C LEU A 331 2.84 -21.38 18.10
N GLY A 332 2.18 -22.50 17.78
CA GLY A 332 2.57 -23.84 18.23
C GLY A 332 2.52 -24.05 19.74
N ASN A 333 1.58 -23.39 20.42
CA ASN A 333 1.41 -23.30 21.87
C ASN A 333 2.47 -22.43 22.61
N ASP A 334 3.19 -21.55 21.90
CA ASP A 334 4.02 -20.50 22.52
C ASP A 334 3.14 -19.31 22.98
N GLY A 335 2.48 -19.49 24.13
CA GLY A 335 1.63 -18.45 24.73
C GLY A 335 2.37 -17.17 25.13
N LEU A 336 3.70 -17.21 25.28
CA LEU A 336 4.52 -16.01 25.53
C LEU A 336 4.67 -15.21 24.24
N ALA A 337 5.01 -15.87 23.12
CA ALA A 337 5.03 -15.24 21.81
C ALA A 337 3.66 -14.70 21.41
N ALA A 338 2.56 -15.39 21.74
CA ALA A 338 1.21 -14.92 21.45
C ALA A 338 0.82 -13.64 22.22
N GLN A 339 1.18 -13.50 23.49
CA GLN A 339 0.97 -12.25 24.24
C GLN A 339 1.79 -11.10 23.63
N PHE A 340 3.05 -11.34 23.26
CA PHE A 340 3.89 -10.33 22.61
C PHE A 340 3.40 -9.97 21.20
N LEU A 341 2.87 -10.93 20.44
CA LEU A 341 2.25 -10.69 19.13
C LEU A 341 0.93 -9.90 19.26
N LEU A 342 0.09 -10.19 20.25
CA LEU A 342 -1.11 -9.40 20.52
C LEU A 342 -0.78 -7.94 20.85
N LEU A 343 0.20 -7.69 21.73
CA LEU A 343 0.67 -6.33 22.03
C LEU A 343 1.32 -5.66 20.81
N HIS A 344 2.04 -6.42 19.97
CA HIS A 344 2.60 -5.95 18.72
C HIS A 344 1.51 -5.46 17.75
N LEU A 345 0.49 -6.29 17.47
CA LEU A 345 -0.63 -5.98 16.57
C LEU A 345 -1.43 -4.74 17.01
N LEU A 346 -1.63 -4.57 18.33
CA LEU A 346 -2.28 -3.39 18.90
C LEU A 346 -1.43 -2.11 18.84
N SER A 347 -0.12 -2.20 18.59
CA SER A 347 0.78 -1.04 18.66
C SER A 347 0.65 -0.08 17.47
N ARG A 348 0.58 1.23 17.77
CA ARG A 348 0.50 2.33 16.79
C ARG A 348 1.31 3.52 17.30
N VAL A 349 1.81 4.37 16.42
CA VAL A 349 2.37 5.66 16.85
C VAL A 349 1.23 6.54 17.35
N ARG A 350 1.19 6.76 18.67
CA ARG A 350 0.23 7.66 19.35
C ARG A 350 0.68 9.12 19.31
N ALA A 351 1.99 9.34 19.40
CA ALA A 351 2.62 10.65 19.35
C ALA A 351 4.03 10.54 18.76
N ARG A 352 4.57 11.64 18.24
CA ARG A 352 6.00 11.80 17.95
C ARG A 352 6.52 12.97 18.80
N VAL A 353 7.63 12.75 19.49
CA VAL A 353 8.35 13.79 20.24
C VAL A 353 9.75 13.82 19.64
N ASP A 354 10.08 14.94 19.00
CA ASP A 354 11.23 15.06 18.10
C ASP A 354 11.28 13.89 17.10
N LEU A 355 12.39 13.15 17.05
CA LEU A 355 12.59 11.98 16.19
C LEU A 355 12.01 10.67 16.79
N ILE A 356 11.50 10.69 18.03
CA ILE A 356 11.06 9.48 18.75
C ILE A 356 9.55 9.28 18.59
N ALA A 357 9.17 8.16 17.97
CA ALA A 357 7.78 7.75 17.83
C ALA A 357 7.33 6.91 19.04
N VAL A 358 6.28 7.35 19.75
CA VAL A 358 5.80 6.76 21.00
C VAL A 358 4.57 5.90 20.74
N GLY A 359 4.51 4.71 21.34
CA GLY A 359 3.39 3.76 21.24
C GLY A 359 3.57 2.64 20.20
N LYS A 360 4.58 2.73 19.34
CA LYS A 360 5.01 1.63 18.45
C LYS A 360 5.75 0.57 19.26
N LEU A 361 5.54 -0.71 18.91
CA LEU A 361 6.19 -1.84 19.55
C LEU A 361 6.59 -2.86 18.48
N SER A 362 7.76 -2.71 17.88
CA SER A 362 8.30 -3.65 16.89
C SER A 362 8.78 -4.96 17.53
N LEU A 363 8.60 -6.07 16.83
CA LEU A 363 8.83 -7.42 17.34
C LEU A 363 9.74 -8.21 16.40
N ASN A 364 10.82 -8.77 16.94
CA ASN A 364 11.63 -9.80 16.30
C ASN A 364 11.41 -11.13 17.03
N LEU A 365 10.92 -12.12 16.29
CA LEU A 365 10.86 -13.52 16.70
C LEU A 365 12.12 -14.23 16.21
N THR A 366 13.03 -14.47 17.15
CA THR A 366 14.30 -15.17 16.94
C THR A 366 14.17 -16.68 17.09
N SER A 367 15.12 -17.43 16.53
CA SER A 367 15.14 -18.90 16.47
C SER A 367 14.09 -19.48 15.51
N PHE A 368 13.59 -18.68 14.57
CA PHE A 368 12.95 -19.20 13.37
C PHE A 368 14.04 -19.78 12.46
N THR A 369 14.11 -21.10 12.35
CA THR A 369 14.86 -21.84 11.32
C THR A 369 14.01 -22.05 10.07
N ARG A 370 14.60 -22.47 8.95
CA ARG A 370 13.89 -22.73 7.69
C ARG A 370 12.76 -23.75 7.83
N GLU A 371 12.94 -24.77 8.68
CA GLU A 371 11.94 -25.79 8.99
C GLU A 371 10.77 -25.22 9.83
N SER A 372 11.07 -24.31 10.77
CA SER A 372 10.01 -23.66 11.55
C SER A 372 9.28 -22.55 10.77
N VAL A 373 9.92 -21.93 9.77
CA VAL A 373 9.26 -20.97 8.86
C VAL A 373 8.29 -21.69 7.92
N SER A 374 8.66 -22.83 7.34
CA SER A 374 7.77 -23.57 6.44
C SER A 374 6.52 -24.11 7.14
N ILE A 375 6.63 -24.44 8.44
CA ILE A 375 5.50 -24.85 9.28
C ILE A 375 4.74 -23.63 9.84
N PHE A 376 5.38 -22.82 10.69
CA PHE A 376 4.69 -21.78 11.48
C PHE A 376 4.71 -20.39 10.83
N GLY A 377 5.67 -20.09 9.95
CA GLY A 377 5.77 -18.78 9.27
C GLY A 377 4.63 -18.55 8.27
N ASN A 378 4.23 -19.60 7.56
CA ASN A 378 3.08 -19.58 6.65
C ASN A 378 1.76 -19.40 7.41
N GLU A 379 1.52 -20.20 8.46
CA GLU A 379 0.34 -20.09 9.32
C GLU A 379 0.25 -18.71 10.00
N LEU A 380 1.37 -18.20 10.53
CA LEU A 380 1.45 -16.86 11.13
C LEU A 380 1.14 -15.76 10.11
N THR A 381 1.66 -15.86 8.88
CA THR A 381 1.37 -14.90 7.81
C THR A 381 -0.11 -14.93 7.42
N SER A 382 -0.67 -16.13 7.26
CA SER A 382 -2.10 -16.34 6.98
C SER A 382 -3.00 -15.78 8.10
N ALA A 383 -2.67 -16.03 9.37
CA ALA A 383 -3.41 -15.51 10.51
C ALA A 383 -3.41 -13.98 10.54
N ILE A 384 -2.25 -13.34 10.32
CA ILE A 384 -2.13 -11.87 10.31
C ILE A 384 -2.86 -11.27 9.08
N GLN A 385 -2.78 -11.90 7.90
CA GLN A 385 -3.57 -11.52 6.71
C GLN A 385 -5.08 -11.58 6.97
N ASN A 386 -5.53 -12.60 7.70
CA ASN A 386 -6.94 -12.77 8.08
C ASN A 386 -7.40 -11.82 9.20
N LEU A 387 -6.48 -11.18 9.93
CA LEU A 387 -6.78 -10.26 11.05
C LEU A 387 -6.69 -8.77 10.69
N LEU A 388 -5.75 -8.38 9.82
CA LEU A 388 -5.44 -6.98 9.51
C LEU A 388 -5.87 -6.56 8.09
N PRO A 389 -6.16 -5.26 7.86
CA PRO A 389 -6.62 -4.80 6.55
C PRO A 389 -5.50 -4.73 5.51
N TYR A 390 -4.27 -4.39 5.93
CA TYR A 390 -3.10 -4.32 5.06
C TYR A 390 -1.92 -5.06 5.68
N THR A 391 -1.32 -5.98 4.93
CA THR A 391 -0.11 -6.72 5.30
C THR A 391 0.82 -6.90 4.12
N GLN A 392 2.12 -6.75 4.32
CA GLN A 392 3.14 -7.08 3.33
C GLN A 392 4.18 -8.00 3.96
N ALA A 393 4.72 -8.94 3.19
CA ALA A 393 5.91 -9.70 3.54
C ALA A 393 7.05 -9.35 2.58
N ILE A 394 8.25 -9.10 3.11
CA ILE A 394 9.48 -8.88 2.33
C ILE A 394 10.53 -9.93 2.74
N PRO A 395 10.96 -10.82 1.83
CA PRO A 395 12.07 -11.73 2.07
C PRO A 395 13.40 -11.02 1.80
N LEU A 396 14.31 -10.99 2.79
CA LEU A 396 15.63 -10.38 2.65
C LEU A 396 16.64 -11.33 1.99
N THR A 397 16.30 -11.80 0.78
CA THR A 397 17.25 -12.51 -0.08
C THR A 397 18.18 -11.54 -0.81
N VAL A 398 19.39 -12.00 -1.12
CA VAL A 398 20.37 -11.23 -1.92
C VAL A 398 19.82 -10.88 -3.30
N GLU A 399 18.98 -11.75 -3.87
CA GLU A 399 18.27 -11.48 -5.13
C GLU A 399 17.28 -10.33 -4.99
N TYR A 400 16.31 -10.43 -4.06
CA TYR A 400 15.28 -9.42 -3.86
C TYR A 400 15.88 -8.04 -3.55
N LEU A 401 16.91 -7.98 -2.69
CA LEU A 401 17.57 -6.71 -2.37
C LEU A 401 18.30 -6.09 -3.56
N ASN A 402 18.80 -6.90 -4.49
CA ASN A 402 19.49 -6.40 -5.69
C ASN A 402 18.53 -5.99 -6.82
N THR A 403 17.34 -6.61 -6.91
CA THR A 403 16.35 -6.34 -7.97
C THR A 403 15.29 -5.31 -7.57
N ALA A 404 14.76 -5.37 -6.34
CA ALA A 404 13.61 -4.58 -5.91
C ALA A 404 13.93 -3.08 -5.76
N THR A 405 12.97 -2.24 -6.16
CA THR A 405 12.98 -0.81 -5.82
C THR A 405 12.27 -0.65 -4.47
N LEU A 406 13.03 -0.50 -3.38
CA LEU A 406 12.46 -0.46 -2.03
C LEU A 406 11.80 0.89 -1.69
N GLN A 407 12.53 1.99 -1.85
CA GLN A 407 12.00 3.34 -1.64
C GLN A 407 11.32 3.88 -2.91
N PRO A 408 10.28 4.73 -2.80
CA PRO A 408 9.75 5.48 -3.93
C PRO A 408 10.85 6.36 -4.55
N ARG A 409 10.78 6.61 -5.86
CA ARG A 409 11.69 7.53 -6.56
C ARG A 409 10.94 8.40 -7.55
N LYS A 410 11.27 9.68 -7.62
CA LYS A 410 10.84 10.52 -8.74
C LYS A 410 11.61 10.08 -10.00
N ASP A 411 10.89 9.75 -11.06
CA ASP A 411 11.46 9.63 -12.38
C ASP A 411 11.68 11.04 -12.96
N ASN A 412 12.89 11.28 -13.47
CA ASN A 412 13.27 12.57 -14.04
C ASN A 412 12.79 12.73 -15.49
N GLN A 413 12.37 11.66 -16.18
CA GLN A 413 11.85 11.74 -17.55
C GLN A 413 10.36 12.06 -17.58
N THR A 414 9.55 11.40 -16.76
CA THR A 414 8.09 11.62 -16.68
C THR A 414 7.67 12.56 -15.55
N GLY A 415 8.59 12.95 -14.66
CA GLY A 415 8.28 13.73 -13.46
C GLY A 415 7.42 12.99 -12.41
N ARG A 416 7.09 11.71 -12.63
CA ARG A 416 6.19 10.90 -11.79
C ARG A 416 6.90 10.22 -10.63
N LEU A 417 6.17 9.90 -9.56
CA LEU A 417 6.68 9.04 -8.50
C LEU A 417 6.53 7.56 -8.87
N VAL A 418 7.65 6.89 -9.18
CA VAL A 418 7.72 5.44 -9.33
C VAL A 418 7.62 4.79 -7.95
N MET A 419 6.63 3.91 -7.79
CA MET A 419 6.35 3.23 -6.52
C MET A 419 7.53 2.36 -6.07
N GLY A 420 7.84 2.43 -4.77
CA GLY A 420 8.75 1.49 -4.10
C GLY A 420 7.98 0.46 -3.28
N ALA A 421 8.58 -0.70 -3.00
CA ALA A 421 7.97 -1.74 -2.18
C ALA A 421 7.56 -1.26 -0.78
N LEU A 422 8.25 -0.25 -0.23
CA LEU A 422 7.97 0.37 1.07
C LEU A 422 6.97 1.54 0.99
N GLN A 423 6.37 1.80 -0.18
CA GLN A 423 5.27 2.76 -0.33
C GLN A 423 3.96 2.13 0.18
N LEU A 424 3.79 2.14 1.49
CA LEU A 424 2.71 1.42 2.18
C LEU A 424 1.70 2.37 2.82
N ALA A 425 0.44 1.94 2.84
CA ALA A 425 -0.62 2.63 3.57
C ALA A 425 -0.30 2.75 5.07
N GLN A 426 -0.76 3.84 5.70
CA GLN A 426 -0.59 4.03 7.15
C GLN A 426 -1.27 2.91 7.94
N GLY A 427 -0.54 2.29 8.87
CA GLY A 427 -1.01 1.18 9.68
C GLY A 427 -0.81 -0.21 9.07
N THR A 428 -0.15 -0.33 7.92
CA THR A 428 0.25 -1.63 7.34
C THR A 428 1.15 -2.41 8.30
N HIS A 429 0.94 -3.72 8.41
CA HIS A 429 1.87 -4.64 9.08
C HIS A 429 2.86 -5.23 8.07
N LEU A 430 4.14 -4.97 8.29
CA LEU A 430 5.26 -5.44 7.47
C LEU A 430 5.99 -6.58 8.19
N THR A 431 5.91 -7.78 7.62
CA THR A 431 6.73 -8.93 7.99
C THR A 431 8.03 -8.91 7.19
N ILE A 432 9.16 -8.98 7.88
CA ILE A 432 10.49 -9.11 7.29
C ILE A 432 11.02 -10.51 7.59
N ASP A 433 11.33 -11.28 6.55
CA ASP A 433 11.97 -12.59 6.69
C ASP A 433 13.49 -12.49 6.47
N GLU A 434 14.25 -12.77 7.54
CA GLU A 434 15.71 -12.86 7.53
C GLU A 434 16.21 -14.32 7.41
N THR A 435 15.34 -15.34 7.48
CA THR A 435 15.77 -16.76 7.50
C THR A 435 16.26 -17.27 6.15
N ASN A 436 15.89 -16.57 5.08
CA ASN A 436 16.39 -16.81 3.72
C ASN A 436 17.60 -15.92 3.36
N MET A 437 18.09 -15.09 4.28
CA MET A 437 19.30 -14.26 4.10
C MET A 437 20.56 -15.13 4.00
N GLN A 438 21.49 -14.75 3.12
CA GLN A 438 22.72 -15.50 2.84
C GLN A 438 23.87 -14.52 2.56
N CYS A 439 25.12 -14.95 2.74
CA CYS A 439 26.28 -14.15 2.37
C CYS A 439 26.34 -14.00 0.84
N GLY A 440 26.38 -12.75 0.36
CA GLY A 440 26.47 -12.45 -1.08
C GLY A 440 26.74 -10.96 -1.34
N THR A 441 27.04 -10.63 -2.59
CA THR A 441 27.35 -9.24 -2.99
C THR A 441 26.07 -8.42 -3.17
N LEU A 442 25.93 -7.38 -2.36
CA LEU A 442 24.90 -6.36 -2.52
C LEU A 442 25.37 -5.27 -3.47
N ASN A 443 24.50 -4.84 -4.38
CA ASN A 443 24.77 -3.77 -5.34
C ASN A 443 24.54 -2.38 -4.70
N SER A 444 24.83 -1.31 -5.45
CA SER A 444 24.71 0.08 -4.97
C SER A 444 23.27 0.55 -4.73
N LYS A 445 22.23 -0.20 -5.17
CA LYS A 445 20.84 0.02 -4.75
C LYS A 445 20.58 -0.60 -3.38
N ALA A 446 20.96 -1.86 -3.20
CA ALA A 446 20.84 -2.59 -1.93
C ALA A 446 21.62 -1.93 -0.79
N LEU A 447 22.79 -1.34 -1.07
CA LEU A 447 23.56 -0.54 -0.11
C LEU A 447 22.87 0.76 0.34
N ARG A 448 21.81 1.21 -0.35
CA ARG A 448 20.96 2.34 0.06
C ARG A 448 19.72 1.91 0.82
N MET A 449 19.68 0.68 1.35
CA MET A 449 18.62 0.14 2.20
C MET A 449 18.66 0.75 3.63
N GLN A 450 18.57 2.08 3.72
CA GLN A 450 17.98 2.71 4.91
C GLN A 450 16.47 2.47 4.82
N LEU A 451 15.95 1.58 5.66
CA LEU A 451 14.53 1.22 5.75
C LEU A 451 13.70 2.32 6.46
N GLU A 452 13.88 3.55 6.00
CA GLU A 452 13.09 4.72 6.37
C GLU A 452 11.72 4.65 5.70
N MET A 453 10.71 4.30 6.50
CA MET A 453 9.32 4.22 6.07
C MET A 453 8.61 5.53 6.42
N ALA A 454 8.13 6.25 5.40
CA ALA A 454 7.39 7.50 5.59
C ALA A 454 6.03 7.28 6.29
N ALA A 455 5.40 6.13 6.08
CA ALA A 455 4.17 5.73 6.76
C ALA A 455 4.43 5.11 8.14
N ASP A 456 3.46 5.20 9.06
CA ASP A 456 3.49 4.43 10.31
C ASP A 456 3.22 2.95 10.02
N VAL A 457 4.30 2.19 9.83
CA VAL A 457 4.28 0.75 9.53
C VAL A 457 4.67 -0.04 10.79
N GLN A 458 3.87 -1.06 11.09
CA GLN A 458 4.07 -2.00 12.19
C GLN A 458 5.03 -3.12 11.73
N LEU A 459 6.13 -3.35 12.46
CA LEU A 459 7.26 -4.18 11.99
C LEU A 459 7.42 -5.48 12.79
N LEU A 460 7.22 -6.61 12.11
CA LEU A 460 7.55 -7.95 12.57
C LEU A 460 8.80 -8.46 11.81
N VAL A 461 9.76 -9.05 12.51
CA VAL A 461 10.95 -9.69 11.92
C VAL A 461 11.01 -11.16 12.33
N LEU A 462 11.20 -12.05 11.36
CA LEU A 462 11.41 -13.49 11.57
C LEU A 462 12.88 -13.82 11.26
N SER A 463 13.62 -14.39 12.22
CA SER A 463 15.07 -14.57 12.09
C SER A 463 15.65 -15.71 12.95
N GLU A 464 16.82 -16.25 12.59
CA GLU A 464 17.50 -17.31 13.36
C GLU A 464 18.12 -16.80 14.68
N GLY A 465 18.47 -15.51 14.71
CA GLY A 465 19.08 -14.80 15.83
C GLY A 465 18.62 -13.34 15.85
N LYS A 466 19.15 -12.50 16.76
CA LYS A 466 18.77 -11.08 16.82
C LYS A 466 19.16 -10.40 15.50
N SER A 467 18.19 -9.76 14.82
CA SER A 467 18.50 -8.89 13.68
C SER A 467 19.50 -7.79 14.05
N ASN A 468 20.43 -7.55 13.13
CA ASN A 468 21.34 -6.41 13.13
C ASN A 468 21.04 -5.42 11.99
N ILE A 469 20.10 -5.75 11.09
CA ILE A 469 19.67 -4.87 9.98
C ILE A 469 18.51 -3.98 10.46
N LEU A 470 17.54 -4.56 11.15
CA LEU A 470 16.37 -3.86 11.67
C LEU A 470 16.33 -3.92 13.19
N PRO A 471 16.49 -2.77 13.89
CA PRO A 471 16.35 -2.73 15.33
C PRO A 471 14.88 -2.95 15.70
N ALA A 472 14.60 -4.03 16.46
CA ALA A 472 13.29 -4.31 17.04
C ALA A 472 13.29 -4.04 18.55
N ASP A 473 12.25 -3.37 19.05
CA ASP A 473 12.06 -3.04 20.48
C ASP A 473 12.00 -4.32 21.32
N LEU A 474 11.26 -5.30 20.82
CA LEU A 474 11.19 -6.64 21.38
C LEU A 474 11.98 -7.62 20.52
N VAL A 475 12.84 -8.37 21.20
CA VAL A 475 13.49 -9.57 20.66
C VAL A 475 13.04 -10.73 21.55
N LEU A 476 12.51 -11.80 20.99
CA LEU A 476 11.99 -12.97 21.72
C LEU A 476 12.46 -14.27 21.05
N PRO A 477 12.97 -15.28 21.78
CA PRO A 477 13.16 -16.63 21.25
C PRO A 477 11.81 -17.36 21.16
N PHE A 478 11.40 -17.71 19.95
CA PHE A 478 10.23 -18.53 19.65
C PHE A 478 10.45 -19.97 20.11
N ARG A 479 9.42 -20.60 20.72
CA ARG A 479 9.43 -22.00 21.16
C ARG A 479 8.08 -22.70 20.91
N PRO A 480 7.80 -23.14 19.67
CA PRO A 480 6.69 -24.03 19.43
C PRO A 480 6.90 -25.34 20.21
N THR A 481 5.85 -25.78 20.90
CA THR A 481 5.81 -27.04 21.66
C THR A 481 5.01 -28.11 20.93
N THR A 482 4.05 -27.71 20.09
CA THR A 482 3.18 -28.58 19.29
C THR A 482 2.95 -27.98 17.91
N VAL A 483 2.81 -28.81 16.87
CA VAL A 483 2.23 -28.38 15.60
C VAL A 483 0.72 -28.55 15.69
N SER A 484 -0.05 -27.52 15.34
CA SER A 484 -1.52 -27.56 15.34
C SER A 484 -2.04 -26.76 14.14
N ALA A 485 -2.93 -27.36 13.33
CA ALA A 485 -3.62 -26.66 12.26
C ALA A 485 -4.91 -26.04 12.82
N VAL A 486 -5.06 -24.72 12.71
CA VAL A 486 -6.17 -23.98 13.37
C VAL A 486 -6.84 -23.01 12.41
N ASN A 487 -7.94 -23.48 11.80
CA ASN A 487 -8.85 -22.64 11.05
C ASN A 487 -9.81 -21.93 12.00
N ALA A 488 -9.88 -20.61 11.92
CA ALA A 488 -10.82 -19.79 12.69
C ALA A 488 -12.20 -19.70 12.01
N GLY A 489 -13.26 -19.57 12.81
CA GLY A 489 -14.62 -19.31 12.33
C GLY A 489 -14.77 -17.90 11.74
N ALA A 490 -15.69 -17.73 10.79
CA ALA A 490 -15.95 -16.43 10.16
C ALA A 490 -16.42 -15.36 11.18
N GLU A 491 -17.25 -15.75 12.15
CA GLU A 491 -17.75 -14.89 13.22
C GLU A 491 -16.64 -14.54 14.23
N GLU A 492 -15.73 -15.47 14.51
CA GLU A 492 -14.54 -15.24 15.35
C GLU A 492 -13.61 -14.22 14.68
N LEU A 493 -13.30 -14.42 13.40
CA LEU A 493 -12.50 -13.49 12.59
C LEU A 493 -13.12 -12.09 12.55
N GLN A 494 -14.43 -11.96 12.38
CA GLN A 494 -15.12 -10.67 12.44
C GLN A 494 -15.00 -10.03 13.83
N SER A 495 -15.18 -10.80 14.89
CA SER A 495 -15.06 -10.35 16.28
C SER A 495 -13.64 -9.86 16.60
N TRP A 496 -12.61 -10.61 16.17
CA TRP A 496 -11.21 -10.25 16.35
C TRP A 496 -10.81 -9.02 15.52
N ARG A 497 -11.29 -8.89 14.27
CA ARG A 497 -11.09 -7.69 13.44
C ARG A 497 -11.69 -6.44 14.08
N TRP A 498 -12.94 -6.54 14.57
CA TRP A 498 -13.59 -5.46 15.31
C TRP A 498 -12.80 -5.09 16.58
N TYR A 499 -12.43 -6.08 17.40
CA TYR A 499 -11.62 -5.88 18.60
C TYR A 499 -10.28 -5.20 18.28
N LEU A 500 -9.53 -5.67 17.28
CA LEU A 500 -8.25 -5.10 16.90
C LEU A 500 -8.40 -3.65 16.42
N ALA A 501 -9.39 -3.36 15.59
CA ALA A 501 -9.65 -2.01 15.09
C ALA A 501 -10.07 -1.04 16.21
N THR A 502 -11.00 -1.46 17.08
CA THR A 502 -11.54 -0.65 18.18
C THR A 502 -10.52 -0.42 19.28
N VAL A 503 -9.83 -1.47 19.77
CA VAL A 503 -8.81 -1.31 20.81
C VAL A 503 -7.62 -0.50 20.31
N ARG A 504 -7.21 -0.68 19.04
CA ARG A 504 -6.16 0.12 18.42
C ARG A 504 -6.57 1.59 18.29
N SER A 505 -7.86 1.93 18.14
CA SER A 505 -8.31 3.32 18.02
C SER A 505 -8.52 4.04 19.37
N LEU A 506 -8.66 3.32 20.49
CA LEU A 506 -8.87 3.88 21.83
C LEU A 506 -7.87 5.00 22.21
N PRO A 507 -8.33 6.12 22.79
CA PRO A 507 -7.47 7.10 23.43
C PRO A 507 -6.95 6.57 24.77
N SER A 508 -5.70 6.87 25.08
CA SER A 508 -5.10 6.55 26.39
C SER A 508 -5.05 7.82 27.23
N SER A 509 -5.69 7.79 28.41
CA SER A 509 -5.65 8.86 29.40
C SER A 509 -4.48 8.66 30.37
N SER A 510 -3.84 9.76 30.75
CA SER A 510 -2.78 9.80 31.77
C SER A 510 -3.25 10.62 32.96
N GLU A 511 -3.94 9.99 33.90
CA GLU A 511 -4.30 10.63 35.17
C GLU A 511 -3.03 10.94 35.98
N PRO A 512 -2.95 12.09 36.68
CA PRO A 512 -1.72 12.52 37.35
C PRO A 512 -1.34 11.62 38.53
N GLU A 513 -2.33 11.05 39.24
CA GLU A 513 -2.12 10.08 40.32
C GLU A 513 -1.43 8.80 39.81
N ILE A 514 -1.92 8.28 38.67
CA ILE A 514 -1.37 7.10 38.00
C ILE A 514 0.05 7.39 37.49
N SER A 515 0.26 8.56 36.90
CA SER A 515 1.57 9.00 36.38
C SER A 515 2.63 9.01 37.49
N LYS A 516 2.32 9.60 38.65
CA LYS A 516 3.22 9.63 39.81
C LYS A 516 3.43 8.24 40.44
N MET A 517 2.43 7.37 40.45
CA MET A 517 2.61 5.98 40.90
C MET A 517 3.60 5.23 40.01
N LEU A 518 3.46 5.41 38.69
CA LEU A 518 4.28 4.79 37.66
C LEU A 518 5.73 5.29 37.69
N GLU A 519 5.97 6.59 37.91
CA GLU A 519 7.30 7.15 38.11
C GLU A 519 8.08 6.43 39.24
N ASN A 520 7.44 6.20 40.39
CA ASN A 520 8.05 5.49 41.51
C ASN A 520 8.38 4.03 41.13
N GLU A 521 7.43 3.32 40.53
CA GLU A 521 7.60 1.94 40.05
C GLU A 521 8.70 1.80 38.97
N MET A 522 8.88 2.82 38.11
CA MET A 522 9.99 2.89 37.14
C MET A 522 11.34 3.15 37.83
N VAL A 523 11.39 4.03 38.82
CA VAL A 523 12.60 4.28 39.63
C VAL A 523 12.99 3.02 40.43
N ASP A 524 12.03 2.28 40.97
CA ASP A 524 12.31 1.02 41.67
C ASP A 524 12.76 -0.08 40.71
N ALA A 525 12.20 -0.19 39.51
CA ALA A 525 12.72 -1.08 38.47
C ALA A 525 14.18 -0.75 38.09
N MET A 526 14.57 0.53 38.02
CA MET A 526 15.97 0.96 37.81
C MET A 526 16.89 0.67 39.01
N ARG A 527 16.35 0.65 40.23
CA ARG A 527 17.10 0.27 41.45
C ARG A 527 17.37 -1.24 41.47
N GLU A 528 16.40 -2.05 41.06
CA GLU A 528 16.52 -3.51 40.93
C GLU A 528 17.45 -3.93 39.78
N ASP A 529 17.25 -3.36 38.57
CA ASP A 529 18.02 -3.69 37.36
C ASP A 529 18.67 -2.43 36.77
N ARG A 530 19.88 -2.12 37.25
CA ARG A 530 20.72 -1.01 36.78
C ARG A 530 21.16 -1.12 35.31
N SER A 531 20.79 -2.18 34.58
CA SER A 531 21.03 -2.28 33.14
C SER A 531 19.89 -1.72 32.27
N LEU A 532 18.76 -1.32 32.87
CA LEU A 532 17.63 -0.72 32.17
C LEU A 532 17.96 0.70 31.68
N GLY A 533 18.00 0.88 30.35
CA GLY A 533 18.10 2.19 29.71
C GLY A 533 16.75 2.90 29.56
N SER A 534 16.78 4.17 29.18
CA SER A 534 15.57 4.97 28.88
C SER A 534 14.70 4.37 27.78
N THR A 535 15.31 3.68 26.81
CA THR A 535 14.62 2.94 25.74
C THR A 535 13.85 1.73 26.27
N ASP A 536 14.43 0.96 27.19
CA ASP A 536 13.73 -0.16 27.85
C ASP A 536 12.59 0.34 28.74
N LEU A 537 12.76 1.46 29.43
CA LEU A 537 11.71 2.09 30.23
C LEU A 537 10.53 2.58 29.36
N ASN A 538 10.80 3.25 28.24
CA ASN A 538 9.77 3.66 27.27
C ASN A 538 9.06 2.44 26.64
N ARG A 539 9.79 1.36 26.37
CA ARG A 539 9.24 0.08 25.90
C ARG A 539 8.32 -0.57 26.93
N LEU A 540 8.71 -0.61 28.21
CA LEU A 540 7.87 -1.13 29.30
C LEU A 540 6.60 -0.28 29.49
N LEU A 541 6.72 1.05 29.45
CA LEU A 541 5.58 1.97 29.46
C LEU A 541 4.62 1.72 28.29
N THR A 542 5.16 1.62 27.07
CA THR A 542 4.40 1.32 25.85
C THR A 542 3.69 -0.03 25.96
N MET A 543 4.38 -1.08 26.42
CA MET A 543 3.77 -2.38 26.69
C MET A 543 2.65 -2.29 27.74
N ALA A 544 2.81 -1.51 28.80
CA ALA A 544 1.81 -1.39 29.88
C ALA A 544 0.54 -0.70 29.38
N GLN A 545 0.68 0.41 28.64
CA GLN A 545 -0.42 1.08 27.96
C GLN A 545 -1.15 0.16 26.96
N LEU A 546 -0.40 -0.66 26.20
CA LEU A 546 -0.99 -1.63 25.26
C LEU A 546 -1.66 -2.80 25.98
N THR A 547 -1.16 -3.21 27.15
CA THR A 547 -1.76 -4.28 27.96
C THR A 547 -3.08 -3.82 28.56
N SER A 548 -3.14 -2.64 29.19
CA SER A 548 -4.38 -2.05 29.69
C SER A 548 -5.39 -1.82 28.56
N ALA A 549 -4.96 -1.25 27.43
CA ALA A 549 -5.81 -1.12 26.25
C ALA A 549 -6.37 -2.46 25.76
N SER A 550 -5.61 -3.57 25.83
CA SER A 550 -6.08 -4.90 25.42
C SER A 550 -7.28 -5.43 26.22
N PHE A 551 -7.57 -4.86 27.40
CA PHE A 551 -8.79 -5.15 28.19
C PHE A 551 -9.91 -4.13 27.97
N GLY A 552 -9.73 -3.15 27.08
CA GLY A 552 -10.69 -2.07 26.79
C GLY A 552 -10.54 -0.85 27.69
N GLU A 553 -9.53 -0.82 28.57
CA GLU A 553 -9.34 0.28 29.51
C GLU A 553 -8.73 1.52 28.86
N LYS A 554 -9.16 2.69 29.34
CA LYS A 554 -8.67 4.00 28.91
C LYS A 554 -7.50 4.52 29.78
N CYS A 555 -7.31 3.98 31.00
CA CYS A 555 -6.32 4.41 31.99
C CYS A 555 -5.45 3.23 32.48
N LEU A 556 -4.13 3.42 32.60
CA LEU A 556 -3.19 2.37 32.99
C LEU A 556 -3.31 1.99 34.48
N SER A 557 -3.58 0.72 34.79
CA SER A 557 -3.58 0.21 36.18
C SER A 557 -2.24 -0.40 36.63
N LEU A 558 -2.03 -0.46 37.95
CA LEU A 558 -0.87 -1.12 38.57
C LEU A 558 -0.84 -2.65 38.30
N GLU A 559 -1.99 -3.26 38.04
CA GLU A 559 -2.10 -4.66 37.64
C GLU A 559 -1.48 -4.86 36.24
N HIS A 560 -1.84 -4.02 35.27
CA HIS A 560 -1.26 -4.04 33.93
C HIS A 560 0.25 -3.78 33.90
N TRP A 561 0.75 -2.91 34.79
CA TRP A 561 2.19 -2.75 35.00
C TRP A 561 2.86 -4.03 35.54
N ARG A 562 2.27 -4.68 36.54
CA ARG A 562 2.77 -5.96 37.10
C ARG A 562 2.77 -7.09 36.06
N MET A 563 1.72 -7.19 35.24
CA MET A 563 1.66 -8.13 34.11
C MET A 563 2.83 -7.91 33.13
N VAL A 564 3.17 -6.65 32.83
CA VAL A 564 4.30 -6.31 31.96
C VAL A 564 5.66 -6.62 32.60
N LYS A 565 5.83 -6.40 33.90
CA LYS A 565 7.04 -6.85 34.63
C LYS A 565 7.21 -8.37 34.55
N GLU A 566 6.12 -9.13 34.65
CA GLU A 566 6.15 -10.61 34.51
C GLU A 566 6.42 -11.07 33.06
N LEU A 567 5.78 -10.46 32.06
CA LEU A 567 6.08 -10.74 30.64
C LEU A 567 7.56 -10.44 30.30
N GLU A 568 8.13 -9.37 30.85
CA GLU A 568 9.55 -9.06 30.70
C GLU A 568 10.45 -10.06 31.44
N ARG A 569 10.06 -10.52 32.64
CA ARG A 569 10.75 -11.57 33.40
C ARG A 569 10.80 -12.87 32.60
N LEU A 570 9.66 -13.32 32.07
CA LEU A 570 9.53 -14.49 31.20
C LEU A 570 10.33 -14.33 29.89
N ARG A 571 10.37 -13.13 29.29
CA ARG A 571 11.21 -12.83 28.11
C ARG A 571 12.72 -12.93 28.44
N LYS A 572 13.15 -12.39 29.59
CA LYS A 572 14.54 -12.49 30.07
C LYS A 572 14.92 -13.95 30.39
N GLU A 573 14.02 -14.72 30.99
CA GLU A 573 14.18 -16.15 31.26
C GLU A 573 14.25 -16.99 29.98
N SER A 574 13.32 -16.77 29.03
CA SER A 574 13.32 -17.40 27.70
C SER A 574 14.65 -17.20 26.97
N LYS A 575 15.23 -15.99 27.02
CA LYS A 575 16.57 -15.71 26.47
C LYS A 575 17.69 -16.48 27.17
N ARG A 576 17.63 -16.64 28.49
CA ARG A 576 18.61 -17.43 29.27
C ARG A 576 18.52 -18.91 28.92
N LEU A 577 17.31 -19.47 28.80
CA LEU A 577 17.11 -20.87 28.44
C LEU A 577 17.64 -21.17 27.02
N GLY A 578 17.34 -20.32 26.03
CA GLY A 578 17.81 -20.50 24.65
C GLY A 578 19.33 -20.48 24.51
N LYS A 579 20.02 -19.65 25.33
CA LYS A 579 21.49 -19.68 25.42
C LYS A 579 22.02 -21.01 26.00
N LYS A 580 21.33 -21.59 27.00
CA LYS A 580 21.70 -22.91 27.55
C LYS A 580 21.50 -24.03 26.52
N THR A 581 20.41 -24.02 25.75
CA THR A 581 20.17 -25.02 24.70
C THR A 581 21.26 -24.95 23.63
N LYS A 582 21.53 -23.77 23.06
CA LYS A 582 22.60 -23.59 22.05
C LYS A 582 24.01 -23.86 22.57
N ALA A 583 24.25 -23.76 23.89
CA ALA A 583 25.50 -24.21 24.51
C ALA A 583 25.59 -25.74 24.55
N ARG A 584 24.54 -26.42 25.06
CA ARG A 584 24.47 -27.89 25.13
C ARG A 584 24.51 -28.56 23.76
N GLU A 585 23.89 -27.95 22.74
CA GLU A 585 23.96 -28.39 21.34
C GLU A 585 25.40 -28.33 20.82
N ARG A 586 26.15 -27.27 21.13
CA ARG A 586 27.58 -27.16 20.79
C ARG A 586 28.44 -28.15 21.53
N GLU A 587 28.18 -28.38 22.82
CA GLU A 587 28.87 -29.39 23.63
C GLU A 587 28.64 -30.80 23.06
N LEU A 588 27.40 -31.14 22.67
CA LEU A 588 27.05 -32.40 22.01
C LEU A 588 27.69 -32.53 20.61
N TRP A 589 27.72 -31.45 19.82
CA TRP A 589 28.37 -31.48 18.50
C TRP A 589 29.89 -31.65 18.62
N LEU A 590 30.51 -31.02 19.62
CA LEU A 590 31.92 -31.22 19.97
C LEU A 590 32.22 -32.63 20.52
N SER A 591 31.30 -33.24 21.27
CA SER A 591 31.47 -34.62 21.78
C SER A 591 31.24 -35.70 20.73
N ASN A 592 30.39 -35.43 19.73
CA ASN A 592 29.99 -36.42 18.72
C ASN A 592 30.97 -36.52 17.54
N GLY A 593 32.00 -35.68 17.48
CA GLY A 593 33.25 -36.02 16.80
C GLY A 593 33.28 -35.88 15.28
N GLU A 594 32.45 -35.06 14.65
CA GLU A 594 32.57 -34.72 13.20
C GLU A 594 33.76 -33.79 12.88
N TRP A 595 34.93 -34.11 13.43
CA TRP A 595 36.23 -33.56 13.02
C TRP A 595 36.80 -34.38 11.85
N VAL A 596 36.18 -34.26 10.68
CA VAL A 596 36.86 -34.62 9.42
C VAL A 596 37.91 -33.55 9.14
N ALA A 597 39.13 -33.79 9.62
CA ALA A 597 40.25 -32.87 9.51
C ALA A 597 40.64 -32.64 8.04
N ARG A 598 40.18 -31.51 7.47
CA ARG A 598 40.67 -31.01 6.18
C ARG A 598 41.96 -30.22 6.39
N GLU A 599 43.03 -30.94 6.76
CA GLU A 599 44.31 -30.38 7.20
C GLU A 599 45.21 -29.92 6.04
N GLU A 600 44.65 -29.09 5.15
CA GLU A 600 45.36 -28.35 4.09
C GLU A 600 44.97 -26.87 4.13
N ALA A 601 45.34 -26.18 5.22
CA ALA A 601 45.31 -24.72 5.30
C ALA A 601 46.40 -24.24 6.28
N GLY A 602 47.13 -23.19 5.89
CA GLY A 602 48.27 -22.65 6.66
C GLY A 602 47.90 -22.04 8.02
N PRO A 603 48.91 -21.60 8.80
CA PRO A 603 48.74 -21.16 10.19
C PRO A 603 47.77 -19.99 10.30
N ARG A 604 46.73 -20.14 11.12
CA ARG A 604 45.71 -19.11 11.35
C ARG A 604 46.26 -17.98 12.23
N PRO A 605 45.95 -16.69 11.93
CA PRO A 605 46.39 -15.56 12.73
C PRO A 605 45.71 -15.53 14.12
N SER A 606 46.47 -15.15 15.16
CA SER A 606 45.95 -14.94 16.52
C SER A 606 45.39 -13.51 16.68
N PRO A 607 44.13 -13.32 17.13
CA PRO A 607 43.59 -12.00 17.42
C PRO A 607 44.19 -11.42 18.72
N SER A 608 44.44 -10.11 18.74
CA SER A 608 44.73 -9.36 19.97
C SER A 608 43.45 -8.79 20.62
N PRO A 609 43.48 -8.33 21.90
CA PRO A 609 42.27 -7.95 22.65
C PRO A 609 41.50 -6.73 22.11
N ASP A 610 42.11 -5.97 21.21
CA ASP A 610 41.55 -4.82 20.48
C ASP A 610 40.78 -5.22 19.20
N GLY A 611 40.80 -6.51 18.83
CA GLY A 611 40.21 -7.03 17.60
C GLY A 611 41.15 -6.95 16.38
N SER A 612 42.37 -6.44 16.54
CA SER A 612 43.36 -6.44 15.46
C SER A 612 43.82 -7.86 15.12
N ALA A 613 43.88 -8.18 13.83
CA ALA A 613 44.37 -9.45 13.32
C ALA A 613 45.78 -9.29 12.75
N PHE A 614 46.70 -10.14 13.19
CA PHE A 614 48.13 -10.10 12.83
C PHE A 614 48.58 -11.41 12.18
N ILE A 615 49.35 -11.32 11.11
CA ILE A 615 49.93 -12.45 10.37
C ILE A 615 51.45 -12.32 10.32
N LYS A 616 52.17 -13.44 10.25
CA LYS A 616 53.62 -13.43 9.97
C LYS A 616 53.86 -13.26 8.47
N CYS A 617 54.78 -12.39 8.10
CA CYS A 617 55.28 -12.28 6.74
C CYS A 617 56.24 -13.44 6.44
N GLU A 618 55.84 -14.36 5.56
CA GLU A 618 56.61 -15.56 5.17
C GLU A 618 57.99 -15.26 4.54
N ARG A 619 58.28 -13.99 4.21
CA ARG A 619 59.54 -13.53 3.58
C ARG A 619 60.53 -12.85 4.53
N CYS A 620 60.14 -12.58 5.78
CA CYS A 620 61.02 -11.95 6.78
C CYS A 620 60.67 -12.26 8.25
N ASP A 621 59.70 -13.16 8.50
CA ASP A 621 59.19 -13.57 9.83
C ASP A 621 58.60 -12.47 10.73
N ARG A 622 58.62 -11.20 10.29
CA ARG A 622 58.01 -10.08 11.02
C ARG A 622 56.49 -10.25 11.08
N VAL A 623 55.92 -9.92 12.25
CA VAL A 623 54.47 -9.91 12.47
C VAL A 623 53.90 -8.58 11.98
N VAL A 624 52.87 -8.64 11.14
CA VAL A 624 52.26 -7.49 10.45
C VAL A 624 50.75 -7.51 10.67
N ALA A 625 50.15 -6.35 10.93
CA ALA A 625 48.69 -6.22 10.98
C ALA A 625 48.11 -6.43 9.58
N ILE A 626 47.05 -7.24 9.44
CA ILE A 626 46.52 -7.62 8.12
C ILE A 626 46.10 -6.38 7.29
N ALA A 627 45.56 -5.35 7.94
CA ALA A 627 45.18 -4.08 7.30
C ALA A 627 46.36 -3.24 6.75
N LEU A 628 47.61 -3.65 7.00
CA LEU A 628 48.83 -3.00 6.51
C LEU A 628 49.72 -3.94 5.68
N LEU A 629 49.23 -5.14 5.33
CA LEU A 629 50.02 -6.18 4.66
C LEU A 629 50.48 -5.72 3.26
N ASP A 630 49.62 -5.06 2.50
CA ASP A 630 49.92 -4.52 1.16
C ASP A 630 50.92 -3.34 1.19
N MET A 631 51.17 -2.75 2.37
CA MET A 631 52.18 -1.71 2.60
C MET A 631 53.47 -2.24 3.23
N HIS A 632 53.61 -3.57 3.39
CA HIS A 632 54.78 -4.15 4.03
C HIS A 632 55.97 -4.27 3.07
N GLU A 633 56.80 -3.22 3.00
CA GLU A 633 58.09 -3.23 2.29
C GLU A 633 59.04 -4.27 2.91
N CYS A 634 59.12 -5.44 2.27
CA CYS A 634 59.93 -6.56 2.73
C CYS A 634 61.36 -6.47 2.17
N GLU A 635 62.34 -6.24 3.06
CA GLU A 635 63.74 -5.91 2.73
C GLU A 635 64.52 -7.03 1.98
N SER A 636 63.94 -8.22 1.83
CA SER A 636 64.58 -9.40 1.21
C SER A 636 64.52 -9.44 -0.34
N ASN A 637 63.91 -8.46 -1.01
CA ASN A 637 63.76 -8.46 -2.47
C ASN A 637 64.72 -7.48 -3.19
N ALA A 638 65.93 -7.97 -3.54
CA ALA A 638 66.85 -7.26 -4.41
C ALA A 638 66.65 -7.66 -5.89
N GLY A 639 65.90 -6.85 -6.66
CA GLY A 639 65.78 -7.04 -8.11
C GLY A 639 64.64 -6.25 -8.78
N PHE A 640 64.95 -5.58 -9.89
CA PHE A 640 64.02 -4.96 -10.85
C PHE A 640 62.84 -4.13 -10.27
N GLY A 641 63.09 -2.83 -10.05
CA GLY A 641 62.05 -1.82 -9.89
C GLY A 641 61.97 -0.85 -11.07
N LEU A 642 60.92 -0.04 -11.13
CA LEU A 642 60.83 1.19 -11.94
C LEU A 642 60.22 2.33 -11.12
N LYS A 643 60.44 3.58 -11.55
CA LYS A 643 60.45 4.77 -10.67
C LYS A 643 59.20 5.66 -10.77
N GLY A 644 58.82 6.25 -9.63
CA GLY A 644 58.19 7.58 -9.56
C GLY A 644 56.75 7.56 -9.02
N ARG A 645 56.28 8.57 -8.27
CA ARG A 645 56.93 9.81 -7.79
C ARG A 645 56.64 10.03 -6.30
N ARG A 646 57.52 10.73 -5.58
CA ARG A 646 57.21 11.33 -4.27
C ARG A 646 56.71 12.76 -4.46
N GLY A 647 55.74 13.14 -3.64
CA GLY A 647 55.18 14.48 -3.49
C GLY A 647 53.76 14.35 -2.89
N GLY A 648 53.33 15.18 -1.95
CA GLY A 648 54.01 16.23 -1.20
C GLY A 648 53.00 16.79 -0.19
N LYS A 649 53.40 17.04 1.07
CA LYS A 649 52.45 17.54 2.08
C LYS A 649 52.25 19.04 1.91
N GLU A 650 51.14 19.44 1.31
CA GLU A 650 50.58 20.78 1.47
C GLU A 650 49.16 20.69 2.01
N ALA A 651 48.87 21.47 3.05
CA ALA A 651 47.56 21.54 3.67
C ALA A 651 46.80 22.74 3.11
N LEU A 652 45.87 22.50 2.18
CA LEU A 652 44.98 23.52 1.65
C LEU A 652 43.62 23.45 2.33
N MET A 653 43.42 24.32 3.33
CA MET A 653 42.10 24.70 3.82
C MET A 653 41.40 25.51 2.72
N LEU A 654 40.48 24.89 1.99
CA LEU A 654 39.55 25.57 1.08
C LEU A 654 38.11 25.31 1.52
N GLY A 655 37.29 26.35 1.47
CA GLY A 655 36.01 26.41 2.16
C GLY A 655 34.90 25.57 1.54
N ALA A 656 33.96 25.12 2.37
CA ALA A 656 32.77 24.40 1.93
C ALA A 656 31.71 25.36 1.37
N GLN A 657 31.82 25.70 0.10
CA GLN A 657 30.77 26.30 -0.74
C GLN A 657 30.75 25.59 -2.11
N ASP A 658 29.65 25.76 -2.86
CA ASP A 658 29.39 25.20 -4.19
C ASP A 658 29.37 23.66 -4.34
N GLN A 659 28.35 23.05 -3.72
CA GLN A 659 27.58 22.02 -4.43
C GLN A 659 26.08 22.36 -4.37
N PRO A 660 25.31 22.19 -5.47
CA PRO A 660 23.89 22.53 -5.51
C PRO A 660 23.09 21.57 -4.62
N ARG A 661 22.47 22.12 -3.56
CA ARG A 661 21.62 21.34 -2.65
C ARG A 661 20.31 20.98 -3.34
N SER A 662 20.03 19.69 -3.45
CA SER A 662 18.73 19.18 -3.94
C SER A 662 17.60 19.65 -3.01
N PRO A 663 16.50 20.22 -3.54
CA PRO A 663 15.38 20.71 -2.74
C PRO A 663 14.48 19.55 -2.28
N PHE A 664 14.92 18.81 -1.26
CA PHE A 664 14.11 17.79 -0.56
C PHE A 664 13.98 18.01 0.96
N CYS A 665 14.49 19.13 1.49
CA CYS A 665 14.38 19.52 2.90
C CYS A 665 13.37 20.67 3.11
N CYS A 666 12.10 20.44 2.78
CA CYS A 666 10.97 21.36 3.06
C CYS A 666 9.68 20.61 3.41
N PHE A 667 9.72 19.65 4.34
CA PHE A 667 8.56 19.17 5.10
C PHE A 667 8.99 18.55 6.44
N MET A 668 9.08 19.41 7.47
CA MET A 668 8.87 19.06 8.89
C MET A 668 7.77 19.99 9.42
#